data_AF-A0A011N2Q9-F1
#
_entry.id   AF-A0A011N2Q9-F1
#
_cell.length_a   1.000
_cell.length_b   1.000
_cell.length_c   1.000
_cell.angle_alpha   90.00
_cell.angle_beta   90.00
_cell.angle_gamma   90.00
#
_symmetry.space_group_name_H-M   'P 1'
#
loop_
_entity.id
_entity.type
_entity.pdbx_description
1 polymer ?
#
loop_
_entity_poly.entity_id
_entity_poly.type
_entity_poly.pdbx_seq_one_letter_code
_entity_poly.pdbx_strand_id
1 'polypeptide(L)'
;MQQTAYPHLLAPLDLGFTTLRNRVLMGSMHTGLEEAPKGFNRLAVFYAERARGGVGLIVTGGIAPNQDGVVMPGAAALENEAQVARHRLITDAVHEAGGKIAMQILHTGRYAYHRGAVAPSPVQAPISPIRPRELSEEDIERTLDDYARCAALAQSAGYDGVEVMGSEGYLINQFVAQQTNFREDRWGGSFENRIRFALETVRRVRTATGPNFIIIFRLSMLDLVEGGSTWDEIVALARAVEEAGATIINTGIGWHEARIPTIATMVPRAAFVWVTKRLMGQVGIPLITTNRINSPEVAEEVIASGCADMVSMARPFLADADFVRKAAAGRADEINTCIACNQACLDEIFEGRLTYCLVNPRACRETELVIGQAQEAKRIAVVGAGPAGMACALTAAERGHWVTLFDAASEIGGQFNLARRIPGKEEFAETLRYFDRRLQKVGVSLQLGKECSADELAAAGFDHVVLATGIVPRWPDVPGIEHEKVISYVDLIEGYRVAGERVAIIGAGGIGFDVAEFLTHVEDDRDELERFQSEWGIDPEFGNRGGLKPPSGAPARRQVWLLQRKAAKVGDGLAKTTGWIRRTLLKKRGVQMVSGVTYERIDDAGLHIVVDGRQQCLPVDHVIVCAGQEPRRELEEGLRAAAVPVSLIGGADVANELDAKRAIDQGTRLAATL
;
A
#
# COMPACT_ATOMS: atom_id res chain seq x y z
N MET A 1 -21.72 -28.63 11.90
CA MET A 1 -21.10 -27.43 11.30
C MET A 1 -19.61 -27.53 11.57
N GLN A 2 -18.76 -27.48 10.55
CA GLN A 2 -17.31 -27.39 10.77
C GLN A 2 -17.03 -26.10 11.55
N GLN A 3 -16.28 -26.20 12.64
CA GLN A 3 -15.84 -25.04 13.40
C GLN A 3 -14.90 -24.22 12.49
N THR A 4 -15.26 -22.97 12.21
CA THR A 4 -14.42 -22.08 11.39
C THR A 4 -13.08 -21.85 12.06
N ALA A 5 -12.01 -21.68 11.28
CA ALA A 5 -10.68 -21.34 11.80
C ALA A 5 -10.61 -19.90 12.36
N TYR A 6 -11.60 -19.06 12.06
CA TYR A 6 -11.63 -17.65 12.44
C TYR A 6 -12.94 -17.28 13.17
N PRO A 7 -13.25 -17.90 14.32
CA PRO A 7 -14.50 -17.68 15.03
C PRO A 7 -14.68 -16.24 15.53
N HIS A 8 -13.60 -15.53 15.89
CA HIS A 8 -13.69 -14.15 16.39
C HIS A 8 -13.87 -13.15 15.25
N LEU A 9 -13.08 -13.28 14.18
CA LEU A 9 -13.14 -12.45 12.99
C LEU A 9 -14.53 -12.47 12.34
N LEU A 10 -15.13 -13.66 12.28
CA LEU A 10 -16.42 -13.89 11.62
C LEU A 10 -17.62 -13.73 12.55
N ALA A 11 -17.41 -13.44 13.83
CA ALA A 11 -18.49 -13.20 14.78
C ALA A 11 -19.25 -11.91 14.44
N PRO A 12 -20.59 -11.90 14.46
CA PRO A 12 -21.36 -10.69 14.28
C PRO A 12 -21.06 -9.66 15.38
N LEU A 13 -21.35 -8.39 15.10
CA LEU A 13 -21.28 -7.28 16.06
C LEU A 13 -22.62 -6.56 16.09
N ASP A 14 -23.27 -6.55 17.25
CA ASP A 14 -24.50 -5.80 17.48
C ASP A 14 -24.17 -4.35 17.84
N LEU A 15 -24.78 -3.40 17.13
CA LEU A 15 -24.69 -1.95 17.39
C LEU A 15 -25.97 -1.41 18.02
N GLY A 16 -26.86 -2.30 18.50
CA GLY A 16 -28.12 -1.98 19.16
C GLY A 16 -29.27 -1.76 18.16
N PHE A 17 -29.08 -0.89 17.16
CA PHE A 17 -30.09 -0.60 16.12
C PHE A 17 -29.86 -1.34 14.80
N THR A 18 -28.68 -1.97 14.64
CA THR A 18 -28.30 -2.78 13.48
C THR A 18 -27.19 -3.74 13.87
N THR A 19 -27.01 -4.81 13.10
CA THR A 19 -25.92 -5.79 13.29
C THR A 19 -24.98 -5.78 12.09
N LEU A 20 -23.67 -5.80 12.33
CA LEU A 20 -22.66 -6.11 11.33
C LEU A 20 -22.44 -7.62 11.28
N ARG A 21 -22.39 -8.19 10.08
CA ARG A 21 -22.29 -9.65 9.89
C ARG A 21 -20.98 -10.28 10.38
N ASN A 22 -19.92 -9.49 10.53
CA ASN A 22 -18.62 -9.91 11.07
C ASN A 22 -17.81 -8.69 11.53
N ARG A 23 -16.61 -8.94 12.08
CA ARG A 23 -15.72 -7.93 12.68
C ARG A 23 -14.77 -7.26 11.67
N VAL A 24 -15.07 -7.34 10.38
CA VAL A 24 -14.21 -6.81 9.31
C VAL A 24 -14.78 -5.54 8.71
N LEU A 25 -13.99 -4.47 8.77
CA LEU A 25 -14.26 -3.23 8.06
C LEU A 25 -13.31 -3.08 6.87
N MET A 26 -13.86 -2.75 5.69
CA MET A 26 -13.08 -2.26 4.56
C MET A 26 -12.77 -0.78 4.80
N GLY A 27 -11.51 -0.49 5.11
CA GLY A 27 -11.06 0.87 5.43
C GLY A 27 -11.18 1.83 4.26
N SER A 28 -11.44 3.11 4.57
CA SER A 28 -11.51 4.19 3.57
C SER A 28 -10.29 4.20 2.66
N MET A 29 -10.56 4.32 1.35
CA MET A 29 -9.57 4.46 0.29
C MET A 29 -10.10 5.42 -0.76
N HIS A 30 -9.46 6.58 -0.93
CA HIS A 30 -9.69 7.42 -2.11
C HIS A 30 -9.02 6.76 -3.31
N THR A 31 -9.81 6.40 -4.33
CA THR A 31 -9.35 5.56 -5.44
C THR A 31 -9.02 6.36 -6.70
N GLY A 32 -9.48 7.61 -6.76
CA GLY A 32 -9.52 8.43 -7.97
C GLY A 32 -10.71 8.12 -8.88
N LEU A 33 -11.52 7.10 -8.54
CA LEU A 33 -12.78 6.85 -9.24
C LEU A 33 -13.84 7.88 -8.86
N GLU A 34 -13.72 8.51 -7.69
CA GLU A 34 -14.65 9.51 -7.20
C GLU A 34 -14.75 10.69 -8.18
N GLU A 35 -13.65 11.00 -8.87
CA GLU A 35 -13.54 12.05 -9.90
C GLU A 35 -13.51 11.53 -11.34
N ALA A 36 -13.46 10.20 -11.54
CA ALA A 36 -13.33 9.62 -12.88
C ALA A 36 -14.64 9.68 -13.69
N PRO A 37 -14.56 9.71 -15.03
CA PRO A 37 -15.73 9.53 -15.90
C PRO A 37 -16.46 8.22 -15.58
N LYS A 38 -17.79 8.30 -15.37
CA LYS A 38 -18.63 7.17 -14.90
C LYS A 38 -18.11 6.52 -13.60
N GLY A 39 -17.35 7.27 -12.81
CA GLY A 39 -16.69 6.82 -11.60
C GLY A 39 -17.60 6.14 -10.59
N PHE A 40 -18.77 6.72 -10.32
CA PHE A 40 -19.76 6.15 -9.42
C PHE A 40 -20.29 4.77 -9.87
N ASN A 41 -20.45 4.52 -11.18
CA ASN A 41 -20.82 3.19 -11.68
C ASN A 41 -19.71 2.17 -11.43
N ARG A 42 -18.45 2.60 -11.58
CA ARG A 42 -17.28 1.75 -11.33
C ARG A 42 -17.11 1.46 -9.84
N LEU A 43 -17.31 2.47 -8.99
CA LEU A 43 -17.33 2.33 -7.54
C LEU A 43 -18.45 1.39 -7.09
N ALA A 44 -19.63 1.46 -7.70
CA ALA A 44 -20.73 0.53 -7.42
C ALA A 44 -20.31 -0.93 -7.65
N VAL A 45 -19.69 -1.25 -8.80
CA VAL A 45 -19.17 -2.59 -9.07
C VAL A 45 -18.04 -2.98 -8.11
N PHE A 46 -17.09 -2.07 -7.89
CA PHE A 46 -15.94 -2.28 -7.00
C PHE A 46 -16.40 -2.66 -5.59
N TYR A 47 -17.27 -1.86 -4.96
CA TYR A 47 -17.77 -2.12 -3.62
C TYR A 47 -18.74 -3.30 -3.56
N ALA A 48 -19.58 -3.51 -4.59
CA ALA A 48 -20.47 -4.65 -4.64
C ALA A 48 -19.71 -6.00 -4.70
N GLU A 49 -18.57 -6.07 -5.39
CA GLU A 49 -17.70 -7.26 -5.35
C GLU A 49 -17.22 -7.57 -3.91
N ARG A 50 -16.82 -6.55 -3.14
CA ARG A 50 -16.34 -6.73 -1.74
C ARG A 50 -17.49 -7.04 -0.78
N ALA A 51 -18.66 -6.44 -1.00
CA ALA A 51 -19.88 -6.78 -0.29
C ALA A 51 -20.26 -8.25 -0.51
N ARG A 52 -20.22 -8.74 -1.74
CA ARG A 52 -20.43 -10.17 -2.06
C ARG A 52 -19.31 -11.08 -1.53
N GLY A 53 -18.10 -10.53 -1.40
CA GLY A 53 -16.95 -11.16 -0.76
C GLY A 53 -17.05 -11.27 0.77
N GLY A 54 -18.10 -10.68 1.39
CA GLY A 54 -18.44 -10.90 2.80
C GLY A 54 -18.00 -9.82 3.77
N VAL A 55 -17.55 -8.64 3.33
CA VAL A 55 -17.10 -7.55 4.22
C VAL A 55 -18.20 -7.09 5.20
N GLY A 56 -17.91 -6.98 6.50
CA GLY A 56 -18.87 -6.56 7.52
C GLY A 56 -19.43 -5.16 7.33
N LEU A 57 -18.54 -4.18 7.12
CA LEU A 57 -18.88 -2.78 6.82
C LEU A 57 -17.84 -2.18 5.87
N ILE A 58 -18.27 -1.47 4.84
CA ILE A 58 -17.40 -0.76 3.90
C ILE A 58 -17.38 0.73 4.25
N VAL A 59 -16.21 1.38 4.15
CA VAL A 59 -16.11 2.84 4.18
C VAL A 59 -15.60 3.33 2.84
N THR A 60 -16.27 4.30 2.22
CA THR A 60 -15.82 4.91 0.96
C THR A 60 -14.48 5.64 1.11
N GLY A 61 -13.86 6.02 -0.01
CA GLY A 61 -12.90 7.12 -0.02
C GLY A 61 -13.50 8.42 0.54
N GLY A 62 -12.62 9.32 0.99
CA GLY A 62 -13.02 10.60 1.58
C GLY A 62 -13.70 11.52 0.58
N ILE A 63 -14.88 12.01 0.94
CA ILE A 63 -15.69 12.96 0.18
C ILE A 63 -15.83 14.24 0.99
N ALA A 64 -15.60 15.38 0.36
CA ALA A 64 -15.60 16.65 1.06
C ALA A 64 -17.02 17.12 1.45
N PRO A 65 -17.19 17.75 2.63
CA PRO A 65 -18.47 18.37 2.99
C PRO A 65 -18.71 19.69 2.27
N ASN A 66 -17.64 20.34 1.78
CA ASN A 66 -17.68 21.61 1.05
C ASN A 66 -16.46 21.80 0.14
N GLN A 67 -16.51 22.82 -0.73
CA GLN A 67 -15.42 23.16 -1.66
C GLN A 67 -14.09 23.58 -0.99
N ASP A 68 -14.10 24.08 0.25
CA ASP A 68 -12.85 24.40 0.96
C ASP A 68 -12.11 23.13 1.43
N GLY A 69 -12.83 22.01 1.53
CA GLY A 69 -12.33 20.73 2.03
C GLY A 69 -11.81 19.74 0.98
N VAL A 70 -12.05 19.99 -0.30
CA VAL A 70 -11.62 19.10 -1.38
C VAL A 70 -10.10 18.98 -1.46
N VAL A 71 -9.58 17.84 -1.94
CA VAL A 71 -8.12 17.66 -2.07
C VAL A 71 -7.52 18.55 -3.17
N MET A 72 -8.26 18.74 -4.26
CA MET A 72 -7.89 19.58 -5.40
C MET A 72 -9.17 20.06 -6.11
N PRO A 73 -9.11 21.09 -6.96
CA PRO A 73 -10.30 21.62 -7.64
C PRO A 73 -10.99 20.52 -8.46
N GLY A 74 -12.30 20.39 -8.29
CA GLY A 74 -13.11 19.37 -8.96
C GLY A 74 -13.11 17.99 -8.30
N ALA A 75 -12.42 17.81 -7.16
CA ALA A 75 -12.50 16.57 -6.40
C ALA A 75 -13.87 16.38 -5.72
N ALA A 76 -14.15 15.14 -5.33
CA ALA A 76 -15.48 14.74 -4.88
C ALA A 76 -15.93 15.47 -3.60
N ALA A 77 -17.16 16.00 -3.67
CA ALA A 77 -17.87 16.61 -2.56
C ALA A 77 -19.35 16.20 -2.61
N LEU A 78 -20.03 16.19 -1.46
CA LEU A 78 -21.47 15.97 -1.36
C LEU A 78 -22.11 17.15 -0.62
N GLU A 79 -22.56 18.13 -1.39
CA GLU A 79 -22.99 19.45 -0.91
C GLU A 79 -24.47 19.73 -1.16
N ASN A 80 -25.08 19.05 -2.15
CA ASN A 80 -26.46 19.29 -2.57
C ASN A 80 -27.17 18.01 -3.08
N GLU A 81 -28.50 18.08 -3.13
CA GLU A 81 -29.38 16.97 -3.51
C GLU A 81 -29.14 16.42 -4.93
N ALA A 82 -28.64 17.24 -5.87
CA ALA A 82 -28.40 16.77 -7.23
C ALA A 82 -27.27 15.72 -7.30
N GLN A 83 -26.38 15.68 -6.29
CA GLN A 83 -25.29 14.71 -6.20
C GLN A 83 -25.75 13.37 -5.61
N VAL A 84 -26.82 13.34 -4.82
CA VAL A 84 -27.34 12.15 -4.11
C VAL A 84 -27.61 10.98 -5.05
N ALA A 85 -28.19 11.25 -6.23
CA ALA A 85 -28.50 10.22 -7.21
C ALA A 85 -27.26 9.43 -7.67
N ARG A 86 -26.07 10.06 -7.71
CA ARG A 86 -24.82 9.39 -8.08
C ARG A 86 -24.34 8.44 -6.98
N HIS A 87 -24.44 8.88 -5.73
CA HIS A 87 -24.09 8.04 -4.58
C HIS A 87 -25.03 6.86 -4.41
N ARG A 88 -26.32 7.03 -4.73
CA ARG A 88 -27.33 5.95 -4.66
C ARG A 88 -26.97 4.74 -5.54
N LEU A 89 -26.29 4.96 -6.67
CA LEU A 89 -25.77 3.87 -7.50
C LEU A 89 -24.84 2.94 -6.72
N ILE A 90 -24.06 3.47 -5.79
CA ILE A 90 -23.11 2.72 -4.97
C ILE A 90 -23.84 1.95 -3.88
N THR A 91 -24.71 2.64 -3.14
CA THR A 91 -25.42 2.06 -1.99
C THR A 91 -26.37 0.96 -2.44
N ASP A 92 -27.14 1.19 -3.51
CA ASP A 92 -28.03 0.17 -4.11
C ASP A 92 -27.26 -1.10 -4.48
N ALA A 93 -26.10 -0.97 -5.15
CA ALA A 93 -25.30 -2.11 -5.58
C ALA A 93 -24.68 -2.87 -4.39
N VAL A 94 -24.28 -2.17 -3.32
CA VAL A 94 -23.76 -2.80 -2.08
C VAL A 94 -24.87 -3.53 -1.33
N HIS A 95 -26.06 -2.92 -1.22
CA HIS A 95 -27.21 -3.50 -0.54
C HIS A 95 -27.76 -4.71 -1.29
N GLU A 96 -27.83 -4.66 -2.63
CA GLU A 96 -28.18 -5.82 -3.47
C GLU A 96 -27.19 -6.98 -3.28
N ALA A 97 -25.91 -6.67 -3.06
CA ALA A 97 -24.88 -7.66 -2.71
C ALA A 97 -24.90 -8.09 -1.23
N GLY A 98 -25.86 -7.61 -0.44
CA GLY A 98 -26.05 -7.96 0.98
C GLY A 98 -24.99 -7.36 1.92
N GLY A 99 -24.34 -6.26 1.53
CA GLY A 99 -23.36 -5.54 2.36
C GLY A 99 -23.93 -4.28 3.03
N LYS A 100 -23.08 -3.63 3.83
CA LYS A 100 -23.32 -2.30 4.40
C LYS A 100 -22.20 -1.35 4.02
N ILE A 101 -22.51 -0.08 3.81
CA ILE A 101 -21.51 0.93 3.44
C ILE A 101 -21.76 2.26 4.14
N ALA A 102 -20.68 2.85 4.66
CA ALA A 102 -20.65 4.20 5.20
C ALA A 102 -19.83 5.12 4.29
N MET A 103 -20.21 6.40 4.21
CA MET A 103 -19.47 7.40 3.47
C MET A 103 -18.47 8.12 4.38
N GLN A 104 -17.19 8.19 4.01
CA GLN A 104 -16.24 9.01 4.77
C GLN A 104 -16.41 10.49 4.41
N ILE A 105 -16.69 11.32 5.40
CA ILE A 105 -16.67 12.78 5.29
C ILE A 105 -15.27 13.26 5.67
N LEU A 106 -14.55 13.84 4.70
CA LEU A 106 -13.17 14.27 4.84
C LEU A 106 -13.00 15.72 4.37
N HIS A 107 -12.59 16.61 5.26
CA HIS A 107 -12.10 17.93 4.92
C HIS A 107 -10.57 17.97 5.03
N THR A 108 -9.87 18.18 3.91
CA THR A 108 -8.40 18.06 3.86
C THR A 108 -7.64 19.18 4.59
N GLY A 109 -8.27 20.34 4.80
CA GLY A 109 -7.70 21.44 5.59
C GLY A 109 -6.41 21.95 4.96
N ARG A 110 -5.34 22.11 5.75
CA ARG A 110 -4.03 22.56 5.22
C ARG A 110 -3.36 21.64 4.18
N TYR A 111 -3.90 20.44 3.95
CA TYR A 111 -3.42 19.51 2.93
C TYR A 111 -4.08 19.66 1.56
N ALA A 112 -5.07 20.52 1.43
CA ALA A 112 -5.64 20.88 0.14
C ALA A 112 -4.56 21.41 -0.83
N TYR A 113 -4.58 20.95 -2.07
CA TYR A 113 -3.75 21.41 -3.18
C TYR A 113 -4.43 22.52 -4.00
N HIS A 114 -5.19 23.40 -3.35
CA HIS A 114 -5.79 24.59 -3.97
C HIS A 114 -5.74 25.83 -3.08
N ARG A 115 -5.85 27.02 -3.68
CA ARG A 115 -5.77 28.32 -2.97
C ARG A 115 -6.90 28.58 -1.98
N GLY A 116 -7.96 27.77 -2.03
CA GLY A 116 -9.07 27.80 -1.07
C GLY A 116 -8.77 27.02 0.22
N ALA A 117 -7.59 26.41 0.36
CA ALA A 117 -7.22 25.66 1.56
C ALA A 117 -7.42 26.49 2.84
N VAL A 118 -8.10 25.91 3.82
CA VAL A 118 -8.38 26.51 5.12
C VAL A 118 -7.81 25.67 6.26
N ALA A 119 -7.54 26.31 7.40
CA ALA A 119 -6.99 25.65 8.59
C ALA A 119 -7.35 26.45 9.87
N PRO A 120 -7.14 25.87 11.07
CA PRO A 120 -7.34 26.60 12.33
C PRO A 120 -6.42 27.81 12.48
N SER A 121 -5.22 27.75 11.89
CA SER A 121 -4.22 28.82 11.87
C SER A 121 -3.46 28.81 10.53
N PRO A 122 -2.86 29.94 10.09
CA PRO A 122 -2.28 30.08 8.75
C PRO A 122 -0.87 29.48 8.66
N VAL A 123 -0.76 28.18 8.94
CA VAL A 123 0.48 27.41 9.02
C VAL A 123 0.61 26.50 7.81
N GLN A 124 1.63 26.76 6.98
CA GLN A 124 1.91 25.93 5.82
C GLN A 124 2.40 24.54 6.22
N ALA A 125 1.85 23.49 5.59
CA ALA A 125 2.34 22.13 5.76
C ALA A 125 3.68 21.91 5.02
N PRO A 126 4.67 21.20 5.59
CA PRO A 126 5.91 20.79 4.92
C PRO A 126 5.74 20.01 3.62
N ILE A 127 4.57 19.42 3.39
CA ILE A 127 4.26 18.61 2.19
C ILE A 127 3.39 19.35 1.16
N SER A 128 2.99 20.59 1.45
CA SER A 128 2.17 21.41 0.56
C SER A 128 2.87 22.74 0.26
N PRO A 129 2.90 23.20 -1.00
CA PRO A 129 3.39 24.53 -1.33
C PRO A 129 2.39 25.64 -0.95
N ILE A 130 1.21 25.28 -0.44
CA ILE A 130 0.10 26.21 -0.18
C ILE A 130 0.07 26.56 1.30
N ARG A 131 0.05 27.86 1.60
CA ARG A 131 -0.26 28.37 2.93
C ARG A 131 -1.79 28.50 3.05
N PRO A 132 -2.43 27.82 4.01
CA PRO A 132 -3.88 27.89 4.17
C PRO A 132 -4.31 29.24 4.75
N ARG A 133 -5.56 29.60 4.50
CA ARG A 133 -6.25 30.70 5.17
C ARG A 133 -6.76 30.25 6.54
N GLU A 134 -6.66 31.11 7.54
CA GLU A 134 -7.28 30.86 8.83
C GLU A 134 -8.81 30.96 8.74
N LEU A 135 -9.51 30.00 9.36
CA LEU A 135 -10.96 30.02 9.47
C LEU A 135 -11.44 31.12 10.44
N SER A 136 -12.44 31.90 10.04
CA SER A 136 -13.17 32.76 10.97
C SER A 136 -14.18 31.95 11.80
N GLU A 137 -14.75 32.55 12.85
CA GLU A 137 -15.88 31.97 13.61
C GLU A 137 -17.03 31.55 12.67
N GLU A 138 -17.39 32.43 11.73
CA GLU A 138 -18.45 32.18 10.74
C GLU A 138 -18.08 31.04 9.78
N ASP A 139 -16.81 30.96 9.37
CA ASP A 139 -16.36 29.85 8.53
C ASP A 139 -16.41 28.51 9.27
N ILE A 140 -16.06 28.50 10.56
CA ILE A 140 -16.14 27.30 11.41
C ILE A 140 -17.59 26.84 11.53
N GLU A 141 -18.50 27.75 11.88
CA GLU A 141 -19.93 27.45 12.01
C GLU A 141 -20.54 26.96 10.69
N ARG A 142 -20.22 27.62 9.57
CA ARG A 142 -20.64 27.16 8.24
C ARG A 142 -20.10 25.78 7.92
N THR A 143 -18.82 25.52 8.21
CA THR A 143 -18.20 24.21 7.96
C THR A 143 -18.87 23.11 8.78
N LEU A 144 -19.22 23.38 10.05
CA LEU A 144 -19.95 22.45 10.90
C LEU A 144 -21.34 22.11 10.34
N ASP A 145 -22.05 23.11 9.81
CA ASP A 145 -23.33 22.91 9.13
C ASP A 145 -23.17 22.13 7.81
N ASP A 146 -22.07 22.35 7.09
CA ASP A 146 -21.73 21.59 5.89
C ASP A 146 -21.46 20.10 6.19
N TYR A 147 -20.79 19.77 7.31
CA TYR A 147 -20.64 18.39 7.77
C TYR A 147 -22.00 17.73 8.05
N ALA A 148 -22.89 18.44 8.74
CA ALA A 148 -24.23 17.95 9.07
C ALA A 148 -25.08 17.74 7.80
N ARG A 149 -25.05 18.70 6.86
CA ARG A 149 -25.71 18.59 5.57
C ARG A 149 -25.17 17.42 4.75
N CYS A 150 -23.84 17.29 4.65
CA CYS A 150 -23.19 16.20 3.94
C CYS A 150 -23.62 14.82 4.50
N ALA A 151 -23.72 14.68 5.82
CA ALA A 151 -24.21 13.45 6.44
C ALA A 151 -25.70 13.17 6.16
N ALA A 152 -26.55 14.20 6.19
CA ALA A 152 -27.97 14.06 5.84
C ALA A 152 -28.16 13.65 4.36
N LEU A 153 -27.35 14.21 3.45
CA LEU A 153 -27.32 13.82 2.05
C LEU A 153 -26.79 12.39 1.85
N ALA A 154 -25.80 11.97 2.64
CA ALA A 154 -25.34 10.59 2.63
C ALA A 154 -26.44 9.63 3.08
N GLN A 155 -27.19 9.99 4.13
CA GLN A 155 -28.34 9.22 4.58
C GLN A 155 -29.45 9.16 3.50
N SER A 156 -29.75 10.27 2.81
CA SER A 156 -30.73 10.30 1.71
C SER A 156 -30.26 9.53 0.46
N ALA A 157 -28.95 9.37 0.28
CA ALA A 157 -28.34 8.48 -0.72
C ALA A 157 -28.42 7.00 -0.34
N GLY A 158 -28.85 6.66 0.87
CA GLY A 158 -28.99 5.29 1.33
C GLY A 158 -27.71 4.69 1.93
N TYR A 159 -26.72 5.48 2.35
CA TYR A 159 -25.61 4.94 3.14
C TYR A 159 -26.14 4.40 4.48
N ASP A 160 -25.50 3.39 5.05
CA ASP A 160 -25.80 2.86 6.40
C ASP A 160 -25.22 3.75 7.52
N GLY A 161 -24.32 4.66 7.16
CA GLY A 161 -23.61 5.53 8.08
C GLY A 161 -22.65 6.50 7.41
N VAL A 162 -21.91 7.22 8.24
CA VAL A 162 -20.78 8.06 7.83
C VAL A 162 -19.57 7.81 8.72
N GLU A 163 -18.37 7.98 8.16
CA GLU A 163 -17.12 8.11 8.93
C GLU A 163 -16.67 9.58 8.95
N VAL A 164 -16.64 10.19 10.13
CA VAL A 164 -16.05 11.51 10.34
C VAL A 164 -14.54 11.34 10.49
N MET A 165 -13.79 11.87 9.52
CA MET A 165 -12.34 11.72 9.46
C MET A 165 -11.62 12.70 10.41
N GLY A 166 -11.32 12.22 11.62
CA GLY A 166 -10.69 12.98 12.71
C GLY A 166 -9.17 12.82 12.84
N SER A 167 -8.50 12.21 11.87
CA SER A 167 -7.08 11.80 11.98
C SER A 167 -6.21 12.20 10.78
N GLU A 168 -4.99 11.64 10.72
CA GLU A 168 -4.02 11.78 9.61
C GLU A 168 -3.59 13.22 9.29
N GLY A 169 -3.76 14.12 10.26
CA GLY A 169 -3.43 15.53 10.09
C GLY A 169 -4.39 16.31 9.20
N TYR A 170 -5.62 15.83 8.97
CA TYR A 170 -6.68 16.57 8.28
C TYR A 170 -7.40 17.58 9.20
N LEU A 171 -8.37 18.34 8.69
CA LEU A 171 -8.87 19.55 9.35
C LEU A 171 -9.25 19.35 10.83
N ILE A 172 -10.02 18.30 11.15
CA ILE A 172 -10.42 18.02 12.53
C ILE A 172 -9.18 17.76 13.41
N ASN A 173 -8.24 16.93 12.94
CA ASN A 173 -7.00 16.65 13.66
C ASN A 173 -6.13 17.91 13.81
N GLN A 174 -6.15 18.81 12.81
CA GLN A 174 -5.45 20.09 12.84
C GLN A 174 -6.01 21.02 13.93
N PHE A 175 -7.32 20.99 14.22
CA PHE A 175 -7.90 21.71 15.35
C PHE A 175 -7.44 21.14 16.69
N VAL A 176 -7.32 19.82 16.81
CA VAL A 176 -6.94 19.14 18.06
C VAL A 176 -5.46 19.37 18.43
N ALA A 177 -4.55 19.24 17.46
CA ALA A 177 -3.12 19.27 17.70
C ALA A 177 -2.56 20.68 17.94
N GLN A 178 -1.66 20.82 18.92
CA GLN A 178 -1.10 22.12 19.32
C GLN A 178 -0.18 22.72 18.24
N GLN A 179 0.47 21.89 17.44
CA GLN A 179 1.37 22.35 16.36
C GLN A 179 0.65 23.03 15.18
N THR A 180 -0.69 22.97 15.13
CA THR A 180 -1.49 23.49 14.00
C THR A 180 -2.61 24.43 14.40
N ASN A 181 -2.93 24.52 15.68
CA ASN A 181 -3.95 25.39 16.21
C ASN A 181 -3.36 26.36 17.24
N PHE A 182 -3.10 27.57 16.77
CA PHE A 182 -2.56 28.71 17.54
C PHE A 182 -3.62 29.76 17.86
N ARG A 183 -4.92 29.39 17.77
CA ARG A 183 -6.01 30.32 18.04
C ARG A 183 -6.09 30.64 19.53
N GLU A 184 -6.53 31.86 19.83
CA GLU A 184 -6.77 32.37 21.19
C GLU A 184 -8.27 32.47 21.53
N ASP A 185 -9.14 32.07 20.60
CA ASP A 185 -10.59 32.07 20.76
C ASP A 185 -11.12 30.75 21.33
N ARG A 186 -12.45 30.55 21.31
CA ARG A 186 -13.11 29.35 21.84
C ARG A 186 -12.79 28.04 21.09
N TRP A 187 -12.02 28.11 20.00
CA TRP A 187 -11.60 26.96 19.19
C TRP A 187 -10.11 26.63 19.35
N GLY A 188 -9.35 27.39 20.14
CA GLY A 188 -7.94 27.12 20.43
C GLY A 188 -7.54 27.38 21.88
N GLY A 189 -6.23 27.32 22.13
CA GLY A 189 -5.68 27.40 23.49
C GLY A 189 -5.85 26.08 24.25
N SER A 190 -6.81 26.02 25.18
CA SER A 190 -7.00 24.85 26.05
C SER A 190 -7.41 23.61 25.25
N PHE A 191 -7.19 22.42 25.81
CA PHE A 191 -7.54 21.17 25.13
C PHE A 191 -9.05 21.08 24.87
N GLU A 192 -9.88 21.53 25.81
CA GLU A 192 -11.34 21.58 25.72
C GLU A 192 -11.81 22.43 24.53
N ASN A 193 -11.14 23.54 24.26
CA ASN A 193 -11.42 24.38 23.10
C ASN A 193 -10.93 23.75 21.80
N ARG A 194 -9.73 23.14 21.79
CA ARG A 194 -9.15 22.50 20.60
C ARG A 194 -9.99 21.31 20.10
N ILE A 195 -10.62 20.55 21.01
CA ILE A 195 -11.52 19.45 20.62
C ILE A 195 -12.93 19.89 20.24
N ARG A 196 -13.31 21.15 20.51
CA ARG A 196 -14.68 21.64 20.31
C ARG A 196 -15.17 21.41 18.88
N PHE A 197 -14.32 21.67 17.88
CA PHE A 197 -14.66 21.45 16.47
C PHE A 197 -15.02 19.98 16.18
N ALA A 198 -14.25 19.03 16.72
CA ALA A 198 -14.52 17.60 16.56
C ALA A 198 -15.85 17.21 17.21
N LEU A 199 -16.09 17.67 18.44
CA LEU A 199 -17.31 17.33 19.19
C LEU A 199 -18.57 17.93 18.56
N GLU A 200 -18.52 19.20 18.16
CA GLU A 200 -19.64 19.86 17.49
C GLU A 200 -19.95 19.20 16.13
N THR A 201 -18.93 18.76 15.40
CA THR A 201 -19.12 17.98 14.17
C THR A 201 -19.94 16.72 14.43
N VAL A 202 -19.52 15.90 15.41
CA VAL A 202 -20.23 14.64 15.74
C VAL A 202 -21.65 14.91 16.22
N ARG A 203 -21.85 15.90 17.11
CA ARG A 203 -23.19 16.27 17.63
C ARG A 203 -24.14 16.72 16.53
N ARG A 204 -23.69 17.57 15.61
CA ARG A 204 -24.54 18.05 14.50
C ARG A 204 -24.83 16.95 13.50
N VAL A 205 -23.84 16.10 13.17
CA VAL A 205 -24.06 14.92 12.33
C VAL A 205 -25.09 13.96 12.97
N ARG A 206 -24.96 13.66 14.27
CA ARG A 206 -25.93 12.85 15.00
C ARG A 206 -27.32 13.49 15.02
N THR A 207 -27.41 14.79 15.23
CA THR A 207 -28.68 15.52 15.23
C THR A 207 -29.36 15.47 13.86
N ALA A 208 -28.59 15.65 12.78
CA ALA A 208 -29.09 15.67 11.41
C ALA A 208 -29.53 14.28 10.91
N THR A 209 -28.94 13.19 11.41
CA THR A 209 -29.16 11.82 10.92
C THR A 209 -30.01 10.95 11.87
N GLY A 210 -30.29 11.43 13.09
CA GLY A 210 -31.05 10.69 14.09
C GLY A 210 -30.26 9.53 14.73
N PRO A 211 -30.88 8.75 15.64
CA PRO A 211 -30.17 7.75 16.44
C PRO A 211 -29.80 6.47 15.68
N ASN A 212 -30.54 6.11 14.64
CA ASN A 212 -30.39 4.82 13.93
C ASN A 212 -29.54 4.96 12.66
N PHE A 213 -28.36 5.56 12.82
CA PHE A 213 -27.40 5.78 11.74
C PHE A 213 -25.99 5.60 12.27
N ILE A 214 -25.15 4.81 11.57
CA ILE A 214 -23.79 4.53 12.05
C ILE A 214 -22.97 5.81 11.91
N ILE A 215 -22.37 6.27 13.00
CA ILE A 215 -21.36 7.33 12.98
C ILE A 215 -20.05 6.72 13.44
N ILE A 216 -19.09 6.60 12.52
CA ILE A 216 -17.72 6.22 12.84
C ILE A 216 -16.94 7.52 13.04
N PHE A 217 -16.18 7.63 14.13
CA PHE A 217 -15.19 8.70 14.27
C PHE A 217 -13.80 8.10 14.16
N ARG A 218 -13.02 8.54 13.15
CA ARG A 218 -11.65 8.08 13.00
C ARG A 218 -10.70 8.94 13.84
N LEU A 219 -10.38 8.45 15.03
CA LEU A 219 -9.58 9.15 16.04
C LEU A 219 -8.09 8.99 15.76
N SER A 220 -7.34 10.09 15.70
CA SER A 220 -5.88 10.01 15.72
C SER A 220 -5.42 9.54 17.11
N MET A 221 -4.94 8.30 17.20
CA MET A 221 -4.47 7.74 18.47
C MET A 221 -2.94 7.73 18.57
N LEU A 222 -2.24 8.06 17.48
CA LEU A 222 -0.78 8.17 17.45
C LEU A 222 -0.40 9.14 16.32
N ASP A 223 -0.23 10.42 16.64
CA ASP A 223 -0.02 11.47 15.63
C ASP A 223 1.34 11.35 14.90
N LEU A 224 2.41 10.86 15.56
CA LEU A 224 3.77 10.71 15.00
C LEU A 224 4.42 12.00 14.48
N VAL A 225 4.05 13.13 15.08
CA VAL A 225 4.56 14.47 14.78
C VAL A 225 4.76 15.24 16.09
N GLU A 226 5.73 16.16 16.08
CA GLU A 226 6.02 17.01 17.24
C GLU A 226 4.78 17.85 17.60
N GLY A 227 4.50 18.03 18.89
CA GLY A 227 3.31 18.77 19.31
C GLY A 227 1.97 18.08 19.02
N GLY A 228 1.98 16.78 18.71
CA GLY A 228 0.80 15.92 18.69
C GLY A 228 0.16 15.72 20.06
N SER A 229 -0.85 14.88 20.10
CA SER A 229 -1.66 14.61 21.29
C SER A 229 -0.90 13.78 22.33
N THR A 230 -1.16 14.00 23.62
CA THR A 230 -0.77 13.06 24.68
C THR A 230 -1.77 11.90 24.77
N TRP A 231 -1.41 10.83 25.48
CA TRP A 231 -2.33 9.72 25.71
C TRP A 231 -3.60 10.16 26.46
N ASP A 232 -3.47 10.99 27.49
CA ASP A 232 -4.63 11.50 28.26
C ASP A 232 -5.57 12.35 27.40
N GLU A 233 -5.01 13.17 26.50
CA GLU A 233 -5.80 13.93 25.51
C GLU A 233 -6.56 12.98 24.58
N ILE A 234 -5.92 11.89 24.11
CA ILE A 234 -6.57 10.88 23.25
C ILE A 234 -7.75 10.21 23.98
N VAL A 235 -7.54 9.77 25.22
CA VAL A 235 -8.60 9.13 26.04
C VAL A 235 -9.75 10.11 26.30
N ALA A 236 -9.44 11.36 26.66
CA ALA A 236 -10.45 12.38 26.91
C ALA A 236 -11.27 12.70 25.65
N LEU A 237 -10.63 12.80 24.48
CA LEU A 237 -11.34 12.99 23.21
C LEU A 237 -12.20 11.78 22.86
N ALA A 238 -11.71 10.56 23.05
CA ALA A 238 -12.47 9.33 22.76
C ALA A 238 -13.79 9.28 23.55
N ARG A 239 -13.73 9.53 24.86
CA ARG A 239 -14.92 9.58 25.73
C ARG A 239 -15.90 10.68 25.33
N ALA A 240 -15.37 11.87 25.01
CA ALA A 240 -16.21 12.99 24.60
C ALA A 240 -16.88 12.75 23.23
N VAL A 241 -16.20 12.03 22.32
CA VAL A 241 -16.75 11.62 21.01
C VAL A 241 -17.84 10.56 21.17
N GLU A 242 -17.66 9.60 22.08
CA GLU A 242 -18.71 8.66 22.47
C GLU A 242 -19.95 9.40 22.99
N GLU A 243 -19.76 10.30 23.96
CA GLU A 243 -20.86 11.10 24.54
C GLU A 243 -21.54 12.01 23.52
N ALA A 244 -20.80 12.50 22.52
CA ALA A 244 -21.34 13.27 21.39
C ALA A 244 -22.24 12.44 20.45
N GLY A 245 -22.20 11.11 20.53
CA GLY A 245 -23.09 10.20 19.82
C GLY A 245 -22.44 9.41 18.69
N ALA A 246 -21.11 9.22 18.70
CA ALA A 246 -20.46 8.25 17.82
C ALA A 246 -20.94 6.82 18.10
N THR A 247 -21.06 6.00 17.07
CA THR A 247 -21.43 4.58 17.17
C THR A 247 -20.20 3.68 17.31
N ILE A 248 -19.10 4.04 16.63
CA ILE A 248 -17.85 3.27 16.60
C ILE A 248 -16.68 4.25 16.54
N ILE A 249 -15.56 3.93 17.19
CA ILE A 249 -14.30 4.66 16.99
C ILE A 249 -13.35 3.82 16.15
N ASN A 250 -12.83 4.40 15.07
CA ASN A 250 -11.80 3.81 14.24
C ASN A 250 -10.43 4.44 14.55
N THR A 251 -9.37 3.66 14.53
CA THR A 251 -8.01 4.17 14.78
C THR A 251 -7.40 4.86 13.56
N GLY A 252 -6.78 6.02 13.77
CA GLY A 252 -5.88 6.71 12.85
C GLY A 252 -4.45 6.71 13.39
N ILE A 253 -3.47 6.51 12.51
CA ILE A 253 -2.04 6.35 12.86
C ILE A 253 -1.18 7.19 11.92
N GLY A 254 -0.55 8.20 12.50
CA GLY A 254 0.36 9.12 11.83
C GLY A 254 -0.36 10.33 11.26
N TRP A 255 0.44 11.17 10.63
CA TRP A 255 0.05 12.27 9.75
C TRP A 255 0.75 12.06 8.41
N HIS A 256 0.24 12.64 7.31
CA HIS A 256 0.95 12.61 6.02
C HIS A 256 2.34 13.26 6.06
N GLU A 257 2.57 14.17 7.01
CA GLU A 257 3.87 14.81 7.25
C GLU A 257 4.84 13.96 8.09
N ALA A 258 4.33 12.95 8.79
CA ALA A 258 5.14 12.14 9.69
C ALA A 258 6.32 11.51 8.93
N ARG A 259 7.50 11.54 9.55
CA ARG A 259 8.71 10.92 9.01
C ARG A 259 8.94 9.51 9.55
N ILE A 260 7.85 8.83 9.89
CA ILE A 260 7.77 7.45 10.35
C ILE A 260 6.82 6.70 9.43
N PRO A 261 7.23 5.55 8.84
CA PRO A 261 6.36 4.80 7.95
C PRO A 261 5.24 4.12 8.73
N THR A 262 3.99 4.26 8.28
CA THR A 262 2.82 3.68 8.98
C THR A 262 2.16 2.54 8.24
N ILE A 263 2.46 2.38 6.94
CA ILE A 263 1.74 1.43 6.08
C ILE A 263 2.62 0.64 5.10
N ALA A 264 3.86 1.06 4.81
CA ALA A 264 4.73 0.45 3.79
C ALA A 264 5.20 -0.98 4.17
N THR A 265 5.78 -1.74 3.23
CA THR A 265 6.18 -3.15 3.41
C THR A 265 7.13 -3.42 4.60
N MET A 266 7.98 -2.47 4.98
CA MET A 266 8.86 -2.63 6.14
C MET A 266 8.20 -2.38 7.50
N VAL A 267 6.93 -1.97 7.53
CA VAL A 267 6.17 -1.83 8.78
C VAL A 267 5.68 -3.22 9.19
N PRO A 268 5.96 -3.74 10.40
CA PRO A 268 5.54 -5.09 10.77
C PRO A 268 4.02 -5.32 10.63
N ARG A 269 3.60 -6.58 10.46
CA ARG A 269 2.17 -6.92 10.50
C ARG A 269 1.60 -6.51 11.86
N ALA A 270 0.40 -5.92 11.86
CA ALA A 270 -0.29 -5.44 13.06
C ALA A 270 0.55 -4.49 13.97
N ALA A 271 1.53 -3.75 13.42
CA ALA A 271 2.50 -2.96 14.20
C ALA A 271 1.89 -1.92 15.16
N PHE A 272 0.62 -1.53 14.97
CA PHE A 272 -0.04 -0.48 15.74
C PHE A 272 -1.24 -0.96 16.55
N VAL A 273 -1.53 -2.27 16.59
CA VAL A 273 -2.73 -2.77 17.30
C VAL A 273 -2.68 -2.53 18.81
N TRP A 274 -1.47 -2.42 19.37
CA TRP A 274 -1.25 -2.07 20.77
C TRP A 274 -1.80 -0.68 21.12
N VAL A 275 -1.85 0.25 20.15
CA VAL A 275 -2.39 1.61 20.36
C VAL A 275 -3.89 1.53 20.66
N THR A 276 -4.64 0.80 19.82
CA THR A 276 -6.07 0.58 20.02
C THR A 276 -6.32 -0.22 21.30
N LYS A 277 -5.49 -1.24 21.57
CA LYS A 277 -5.56 -2.03 22.80
C LYS A 277 -5.50 -1.18 24.06
N ARG A 278 -4.65 -0.15 24.10
CA ARG A 278 -4.57 0.77 25.25
C ARG A 278 -5.88 1.53 25.51
N LEU A 279 -6.71 1.75 24.48
CA LEU A 279 -8.00 2.45 24.60
C LEU A 279 -9.16 1.51 24.96
N MET A 280 -9.00 0.19 24.81
CA MET A 280 -10.01 -0.79 25.21
C MET A 280 -10.40 -0.61 26.67
N GLY A 281 -11.71 -0.62 26.95
CA GLY A 281 -12.27 -0.42 28.29
C GLY A 281 -12.30 1.04 28.77
N GLN A 282 -11.80 2.01 27.98
CA GLN A 282 -11.90 3.44 28.30
C GLN A 282 -13.16 4.10 27.75
N VAL A 283 -13.83 3.44 26.81
CA VAL A 283 -15.11 3.80 26.17
C VAL A 283 -16.02 2.56 26.11
N GLY A 284 -17.32 2.76 25.98
CA GLY A 284 -18.33 1.70 25.88
C GLY A 284 -18.70 1.29 24.44
N ILE A 285 -18.39 2.14 23.45
CA ILE A 285 -18.60 1.84 22.02
C ILE A 285 -17.47 1.01 21.40
N PRO A 286 -17.76 0.21 20.34
CA PRO A 286 -16.75 -0.64 19.71
C PRO A 286 -15.53 0.13 19.16
N LEU A 287 -14.36 -0.49 19.25
CA LEU A 287 -13.10 0.02 18.68
C LEU A 287 -12.65 -0.80 17.46
N ILE A 288 -12.22 -0.10 16.41
CA ILE A 288 -11.60 -0.69 15.21
C ILE A 288 -10.10 -0.37 15.22
N THR A 289 -9.25 -1.39 15.12
CA THR A 289 -7.81 -1.21 14.87
C THR A 289 -7.45 -1.34 13.39
N THR A 290 -6.31 -0.82 12.98
CA THR A 290 -5.92 -0.71 11.56
C THR A 290 -4.42 -0.89 11.36
N ASN A 291 -4.01 -0.82 10.09
CA ASN A 291 -2.65 -0.80 9.57
C ASN A 291 -1.94 -2.15 9.61
N ARG A 292 -1.48 -2.57 8.44
CA ARG A 292 -0.70 -3.80 8.23
C ARG A 292 -1.35 -5.08 8.78
N ILE A 293 -2.68 -5.12 8.79
CA ILE A 293 -3.45 -6.36 8.93
C ILE A 293 -3.81 -6.81 7.52
N ASN A 294 -3.28 -7.97 7.09
CA ASN A 294 -3.40 -8.43 5.70
C ASN A 294 -3.58 -9.95 5.55
N SER A 295 -3.70 -10.70 6.66
CA SER A 295 -4.08 -12.11 6.65
C SER A 295 -5.22 -12.38 7.65
N PRO A 296 -6.08 -13.39 7.40
CA PRO A 296 -7.13 -13.77 8.34
C PRO A 296 -6.60 -14.19 9.70
N GLU A 297 -5.44 -14.85 9.74
CA GLU A 297 -4.79 -15.32 10.97
C GLU A 297 -4.40 -14.15 11.86
N VAL A 298 -3.79 -13.11 11.29
CA VAL A 298 -3.43 -11.90 12.05
C VAL A 298 -4.69 -11.17 12.51
N ALA A 299 -5.69 -11.05 11.64
CA ALA A 299 -6.96 -10.40 11.98
C ALA A 299 -7.70 -11.14 13.11
N GLU A 300 -7.72 -12.47 13.07
CA GLU A 300 -8.28 -13.33 14.11
C GLU A 300 -7.55 -13.14 15.44
N GLU A 301 -6.22 -13.24 15.45
CA GLU A 301 -5.41 -13.10 16.66
C GLU A 301 -5.56 -11.73 17.31
N VAL A 302 -5.65 -10.67 16.50
CA VAL A 302 -5.88 -9.30 16.99
C VAL A 302 -7.20 -9.18 17.76
N ILE A 303 -8.27 -9.79 17.26
CA ILE A 303 -9.59 -9.75 17.93
C ILE A 303 -9.60 -10.71 19.12
N ALA A 304 -9.09 -11.93 18.95
CA ALA A 304 -9.04 -12.96 20.00
C ALA A 304 -8.24 -12.50 21.22
N SER A 305 -7.14 -11.77 21.01
CA SER A 305 -6.30 -11.19 22.07
C SER A 305 -6.86 -9.92 22.72
N GLY A 306 -8.07 -9.49 22.31
CA GLY A 306 -8.76 -8.31 22.85
C GLY A 306 -8.10 -6.99 22.49
N CYS A 307 -7.36 -6.90 21.38
CA CYS A 307 -6.75 -5.64 20.96
C CYS A 307 -7.79 -4.64 20.39
N ALA A 308 -8.89 -5.14 19.84
CA ALA A 308 -9.99 -4.36 19.28
C ALA A 308 -11.24 -5.24 19.10
N ASP A 309 -12.40 -4.61 18.93
CA ASP A 309 -13.65 -5.31 18.59
C ASP A 309 -13.76 -5.65 17.10
N MET A 310 -13.03 -4.90 16.26
CA MET A 310 -13.02 -5.00 14.82
C MET A 310 -11.63 -4.70 14.24
N VAL A 311 -11.39 -5.17 13.01
CA VAL A 311 -10.21 -4.82 12.22
C VAL A 311 -10.60 -4.06 10.96
N SER A 312 -9.82 -3.02 10.67
CA SER A 312 -9.87 -2.27 9.42
C SER A 312 -8.78 -2.77 8.48
N MET A 313 -9.20 -3.20 7.29
CA MET A 313 -8.32 -3.56 6.19
C MET A 313 -8.71 -2.72 4.99
N ALA A 314 -7.79 -1.91 4.47
CA ALA A 314 -8.02 -1.13 3.26
C ALA A 314 -7.43 -1.86 2.05
N ARG A 315 -6.11 -1.77 1.87
CA ARG A 315 -5.36 -2.35 0.74
C ARG A 315 -5.56 -3.86 0.53
N PRO A 316 -5.76 -4.71 1.56
CA PRO A 316 -6.13 -6.11 1.35
C PRO A 316 -7.35 -6.30 0.44
N PHE A 317 -8.32 -5.38 0.45
CA PHE A 317 -9.49 -5.47 -0.45
C PHE A 317 -9.25 -4.95 -1.87
N LEU A 318 -8.16 -4.20 -2.10
CA LEU A 318 -7.66 -4.00 -3.47
C LEU A 318 -7.02 -5.30 -3.98
N ALA A 319 -6.23 -5.98 -3.14
CA ALA A 319 -5.54 -7.20 -3.50
C ALA A 319 -6.50 -8.39 -3.71
N ASP A 320 -7.52 -8.54 -2.86
CA ASP A 320 -8.48 -9.63 -2.92
C ASP A 320 -9.87 -9.21 -2.45
N ALA A 321 -10.85 -9.16 -3.37
CA ALA A 321 -12.23 -8.83 -3.04
C ALA A 321 -12.92 -9.93 -2.22
N ASP A 322 -12.42 -11.18 -2.29
CA ASP A 322 -13.02 -12.36 -1.69
C ASP A 322 -12.39 -12.74 -0.35
N PHE A 323 -11.55 -11.88 0.22
CA PHE A 323 -10.79 -12.14 1.45
C PHE A 323 -11.62 -12.82 2.54
N VAL A 324 -12.76 -12.22 2.91
CA VAL A 324 -13.59 -12.71 4.02
C VAL A 324 -14.27 -14.04 3.66
N ARG A 325 -14.78 -14.16 2.43
CA ARG A 325 -15.38 -15.40 1.92
C ARG A 325 -14.38 -16.55 1.86
N LYS A 326 -13.14 -16.29 1.46
CA LYS A 326 -12.06 -17.29 1.45
C LYS A 326 -11.69 -17.71 2.87
N ALA A 327 -11.56 -16.76 3.80
CA ALA A 327 -11.34 -17.05 5.21
C ALA A 327 -12.46 -17.92 5.79
N ALA A 328 -13.73 -17.53 5.60
CA ALA A 328 -14.89 -18.29 6.07
C ALA A 328 -15.00 -19.71 5.48
N ALA A 329 -14.45 -19.92 4.28
CA ALA A 329 -14.41 -21.23 3.62
C ALA A 329 -13.15 -22.05 3.95
N GLY A 330 -12.27 -21.59 4.86
CA GLY A 330 -11.01 -22.27 5.18
C GLY A 330 -10.00 -22.27 4.02
N ARG A 331 -10.04 -21.25 3.15
CA ARG A 331 -9.19 -21.10 1.95
C ARG A 331 -8.26 -19.89 2.04
N ALA A 332 -7.67 -19.65 3.21
CA ALA A 332 -6.75 -18.51 3.38
C ALA A 332 -5.48 -18.63 2.54
N ASP A 333 -5.06 -19.86 2.23
CA ASP A 333 -4.00 -20.18 1.27
C ASP A 333 -4.28 -19.69 -0.16
N GLU A 334 -5.55 -19.44 -0.52
CA GLU A 334 -5.97 -18.87 -1.81
C GLU A 334 -6.12 -17.33 -1.80
N ILE A 335 -5.83 -16.65 -0.68
CA ILE A 335 -5.94 -15.18 -0.58
C ILE A 335 -4.78 -14.51 -1.30
N ASN A 336 -5.08 -13.57 -2.18
CA ASN A 336 -4.08 -12.73 -2.83
C ASN A 336 -3.64 -11.61 -1.87
N THR A 337 -2.62 -11.90 -1.06
CA THR A 337 -2.22 -11.03 0.05
C THR A 337 -1.70 -9.68 -0.42
N CYS A 338 -2.15 -8.60 0.23
CA CYS A 338 -1.55 -7.29 0.05
C CYS A 338 -0.12 -7.26 0.64
N ILE A 339 0.87 -7.09 -0.23
CA ILE A 339 2.30 -6.99 0.14
C ILE A 339 2.74 -5.57 0.58
N ALA A 340 1.79 -4.66 0.77
CA ALA A 340 2.03 -3.28 1.22
C ALA A 340 3.04 -2.47 0.36
N CYS A 341 3.20 -2.82 -0.92
CA CYS A 341 4.17 -2.19 -1.83
C CYS A 341 3.89 -0.71 -2.12
N ASN A 342 2.64 -0.26 -1.96
CA ASN A 342 2.12 1.07 -2.32
C ASN A 342 2.18 1.46 -3.81
N GLN A 343 2.91 0.72 -4.65
CA GLN A 343 3.24 1.09 -6.03
C GLN A 343 2.06 1.33 -6.98
N ALA A 344 0.99 0.56 -6.83
CA ALA A 344 -0.18 0.64 -7.71
C ALA A 344 -1.37 1.37 -7.05
N CYS A 345 -1.31 1.58 -5.74
CA CYS A 345 -2.37 2.23 -4.98
C CYS A 345 -1.95 3.63 -4.58
N LEU A 346 -1.25 3.78 -3.46
CA LEU A 346 -0.85 5.09 -2.95
C LEU A 346 0.04 5.87 -3.94
N ASP A 347 1.05 5.26 -4.54
CA ASP A 347 1.93 6.00 -5.45
C ASP A 347 1.16 6.53 -6.67
N GLU A 348 0.18 5.77 -7.20
CA GLU A 348 -0.67 6.22 -8.31
C GLU A 348 -1.55 7.42 -7.91
N ILE A 349 -2.28 7.33 -6.80
CA ILE A 349 -3.20 8.41 -6.40
C ILE A 349 -2.46 9.68 -5.98
N PHE A 350 -1.29 9.56 -5.35
CA PHE A 350 -0.43 10.71 -5.04
C PHE A 350 0.22 11.34 -6.27
N GLU A 351 0.21 10.64 -7.42
CA GLU A 351 0.62 11.16 -8.72
C GLU A 351 -0.59 11.56 -9.60
N GLY A 352 -1.80 11.60 -9.02
CA GLY A 352 -3.02 12.00 -9.73
C GLY A 352 -3.53 10.97 -10.73
N ARG A 353 -3.15 9.70 -10.58
CA ARG A 353 -3.60 8.58 -11.41
C ARG A 353 -4.51 7.65 -10.62
N LEU A 354 -5.27 6.85 -11.36
CA LEU A 354 -6.24 5.92 -10.78
C LEU A 354 -5.55 4.78 -10.03
N THR A 355 -5.98 4.56 -8.79
CA THR A 355 -5.54 3.44 -7.94
C THR A 355 -5.91 2.09 -8.56
N TYR A 356 -5.02 1.11 -8.46
CA TYR A 356 -5.28 -0.30 -8.66
C TYR A 356 -4.38 -1.12 -7.71
N CYS A 357 -4.11 -2.40 -8.01
CA CYS A 357 -3.23 -3.24 -7.20
C CYS A 357 -2.16 -3.92 -8.04
N LEU A 358 -0.94 -4.01 -7.50
CA LEU A 358 0.19 -4.69 -8.13
C LEU A 358 -0.13 -6.17 -8.33
N VAL A 359 -0.69 -6.83 -7.32
CA VAL A 359 -0.99 -8.26 -7.35
C VAL A 359 -2.39 -8.55 -7.92
N ASN A 360 -3.23 -7.54 -8.10
CA ASN A 360 -4.56 -7.65 -8.68
C ASN A 360 -4.83 -6.48 -9.66
N PRO A 361 -4.47 -6.64 -10.94
CA PRO A 361 -4.68 -5.60 -11.95
C PRO A 361 -6.14 -5.22 -12.21
N ARG A 362 -7.11 -6.05 -11.77
CA ARG A 362 -8.55 -5.75 -11.87
C ARG A 362 -9.05 -4.75 -10.84
N ALA A 363 -8.31 -4.52 -9.75
CA ALA A 363 -8.76 -3.63 -8.68
C ALA A 363 -9.08 -2.22 -9.22
N CYS A 364 -10.27 -1.71 -8.92
CA CYS A 364 -10.82 -0.44 -9.44
C CYS A 364 -11.00 -0.39 -10.97
N ARG A 365 -10.80 -1.52 -11.66
CA ARG A 365 -10.90 -1.71 -13.11
C ARG A 365 -11.82 -2.88 -13.44
N GLU A 366 -12.72 -3.25 -12.53
CA GLU A 366 -13.60 -4.41 -12.66
C GLU A 366 -14.50 -4.34 -13.89
N THR A 367 -14.87 -3.11 -14.31
CA THR A 367 -15.67 -2.84 -15.51
C THR A 367 -14.84 -2.72 -16.81
N GLU A 368 -13.52 -2.64 -16.70
CA GLU A 368 -12.60 -2.45 -17.85
C GLU A 368 -11.83 -3.73 -18.16
N LEU A 369 -11.34 -4.42 -17.14
CA LEU A 369 -10.65 -5.69 -17.23
C LEU A 369 -11.59 -6.82 -16.78
N VAL A 370 -12.41 -7.26 -17.72
CA VAL A 370 -13.36 -8.36 -17.52
C VAL A 370 -12.70 -9.67 -17.94
N ILE A 371 -12.49 -10.57 -16.98
CA ILE A 371 -11.96 -11.91 -17.22
C ILE A 371 -13.15 -12.86 -17.38
N GLY A 372 -13.65 -12.98 -18.61
CA GLY A 372 -14.72 -13.93 -18.98
C GLY A 372 -14.18 -15.27 -19.46
N GLN A 373 -15.03 -16.30 -19.57
CA GLN A 373 -14.65 -17.58 -20.19
C GLN A 373 -14.24 -17.38 -21.66
N ALA A 374 -13.25 -18.15 -22.13
CA ALA A 374 -12.83 -18.13 -23.53
C ALA A 374 -13.92 -18.76 -24.41
N GLN A 375 -14.07 -18.25 -25.64
CA GLN A 375 -15.00 -18.83 -26.61
C GLN A 375 -14.52 -20.21 -27.09
N GLU A 376 -13.21 -20.37 -27.24
CA GLU A 376 -12.56 -21.61 -27.64
C GLU A 376 -11.34 -21.85 -26.75
N ALA A 377 -11.23 -23.05 -26.18
CA ALA A 377 -10.07 -23.44 -25.40
C ALA A 377 -8.86 -23.67 -26.32
N LYS A 378 -7.70 -23.14 -25.91
CA LYS A 378 -6.43 -23.22 -26.65
C LYS A 378 -5.37 -23.88 -25.77
N ARG A 379 -4.36 -24.50 -26.38
CA ARG A 379 -3.14 -24.99 -25.75
C ARG A 379 -2.10 -23.89 -25.72
N ILE A 380 -1.83 -23.35 -24.55
CA ILE A 380 -0.93 -22.20 -24.35
C ILE A 380 0.31 -22.67 -23.60
N ALA A 381 1.49 -22.41 -24.18
CA ALA A 381 2.74 -22.50 -23.44
C ALA A 381 3.11 -21.13 -22.87
N VAL A 382 3.42 -21.07 -21.58
CA VAL A 382 3.99 -19.88 -20.94
C VAL A 382 5.41 -20.23 -20.49
N VAL A 383 6.41 -19.50 -20.98
CA VAL A 383 7.83 -19.78 -20.71
C VAL A 383 8.38 -18.73 -19.73
N GLY A 384 8.64 -19.16 -18.51
CA GLY A 384 9.09 -18.34 -17.37
C GLY A 384 7.99 -18.17 -16.32
N ALA A 385 8.17 -18.77 -15.15
CA ALA A 385 7.31 -18.68 -13.98
C ALA A 385 7.66 -17.48 -13.07
N GLY A 386 8.12 -16.38 -13.65
CA GLY A 386 8.15 -15.08 -12.98
C GLY A 386 6.76 -14.44 -12.85
N PRO A 387 6.63 -13.26 -12.23
CA PRO A 387 5.32 -12.63 -11.97
C PRO A 387 4.44 -12.44 -13.23
N ALA A 388 5.04 -12.10 -14.38
CA ALA A 388 4.31 -11.98 -15.63
C ALA A 388 3.73 -13.32 -16.10
N GLY A 389 4.55 -14.37 -16.11
CA GLY A 389 4.14 -15.69 -16.58
C GLY A 389 3.14 -16.35 -15.64
N MET A 390 3.33 -16.26 -14.33
CA MET A 390 2.36 -16.76 -13.35
C MET A 390 1.00 -16.06 -13.47
N ALA A 391 0.98 -14.73 -13.65
CA ALA A 391 -0.26 -13.98 -13.85
C ALA A 391 -0.97 -14.36 -15.15
N CYS A 392 -0.22 -14.51 -16.25
CA CYS A 392 -0.75 -14.95 -17.54
C CYS A 392 -1.30 -16.38 -17.46
N ALA A 393 -0.52 -17.31 -16.92
CA ALA A 393 -0.87 -18.72 -16.81
C ALA A 393 -2.13 -18.93 -15.96
N LEU A 394 -2.17 -18.30 -14.77
CA LEU A 394 -3.34 -18.37 -13.89
C LEU A 394 -4.58 -17.82 -14.58
N THR A 395 -4.49 -16.61 -15.15
CA THR A 395 -5.64 -15.96 -15.79
C THR A 395 -6.13 -16.74 -17.01
N ALA A 396 -5.22 -17.25 -17.84
CA ALA A 396 -5.60 -18.04 -19.01
C ALA A 396 -6.26 -19.37 -18.63
N ALA A 397 -5.77 -20.03 -17.58
CA ALA A 397 -6.40 -21.25 -17.07
C ALA A 397 -7.79 -20.98 -16.47
N GLU A 398 -7.99 -19.88 -15.74
CA GLU A 398 -9.30 -19.47 -15.21
C GLU A 398 -10.33 -19.17 -16.32
N ARG A 399 -9.87 -18.80 -17.51
CA ARG A 399 -10.70 -18.64 -18.71
C ARG A 399 -11.04 -19.95 -19.43
N GLY A 400 -10.40 -21.05 -19.06
CA GLY A 400 -10.62 -22.38 -19.63
C GLY A 400 -9.59 -22.85 -20.66
N HIS A 401 -8.45 -22.16 -20.83
CA HIS A 401 -7.38 -22.64 -21.70
C HIS A 401 -6.55 -23.76 -21.04
N TRP A 402 -5.93 -24.61 -21.88
CA TRP A 402 -4.99 -25.63 -21.44
C TRP A 402 -3.59 -25.02 -21.35
N VAL A 403 -3.13 -24.74 -20.13
CA VAL A 403 -1.88 -24.01 -19.92
C VAL A 403 -0.77 -24.94 -19.43
N THR A 404 0.38 -24.89 -20.09
CA THR A 404 1.64 -25.42 -19.58
C THR A 404 2.57 -24.27 -19.25
N LEU A 405 2.99 -24.17 -17.98
CA LEU A 405 3.92 -23.14 -17.49
C LEU A 405 5.29 -23.79 -17.25
N PHE A 406 6.28 -23.33 -18.01
CA PHE A 406 7.66 -23.81 -17.93
C PHE A 406 8.52 -22.84 -17.12
N ASP A 407 9.48 -23.36 -16.35
CA ASP A 407 10.59 -22.58 -15.81
C ASP A 407 11.86 -23.44 -15.74
N ALA A 408 13.02 -22.83 -15.98
CA ALA A 408 14.31 -23.48 -15.83
C ALA A 408 14.70 -23.67 -14.35
N ALA A 409 14.18 -22.83 -13.45
CA ALA A 409 14.36 -22.97 -12.01
C ALA A 409 13.51 -24.11 -11.44
N SER A 410 13.90 -24.61 -10.27
CA SER A 410 13.20 -25.68 -9.54
C SER A 410 11.99 -25.19 -8.73
N GLU A 411 11.77 -23.88 -8.66
CA GLU A 411 10.61 -23.24 -8.01
C GLU A 411 10.09 -22.09 -8.88
N ILE A 412 8.81 -21.75 -8.73
CA ILE A 412 8.23 -20.55 -9.35
C ILE A 412 8.78 -19.28 -8.68
N GLY A 413 8.60 -18.13 -9.34
CA GLY A 413 8.77 -16.82 -8.73
C GLY A 413 9.71 -15.89 -9.48
N GLY A 414 10.68 -16.42 -10.21
CA GLY A 414 11.70 -15.62 -10.89
C GLY A 414 12.31 -14.58 -9.94
N GLN A 415 12.34 -13.30 -10.35
CA GLN A 415 12.90 -12.22 -9.52
C GLN A 415 12.20 -11.99 -8.18
N PHE A 416 10.99 -12.53 -7.94
CA PHE A 416 10.38 -12.47 -6.60
C PHE A 416 11.13 -13.33 -5.57
N ASN A 417 11.85 -14.37 -6.00
CA ASN A 417 12.72 -15.16 -5.11
C ASN A 417 13.92 -14.34 -4.62
N LEU A 418 14.41 -13.39 -5.43
CA LEU A 418 15.39 -12.40 -5.00
C LEU A 418 14.74 -11.34 -4.09
N ALA A 419 13.59 -10.81 -4.49
CA ALA A 419 12.92 -9.74 -3.78
C ALA A 419 12.52 -10.13 -2.34
N ARG A 420 12.03 -11.36 -2.13
CA ARG A 420 11.62 -11.86 -0.79
C ARG A 420 12.78 -11.99 0.20
N ARG A 421 14.02 -12.00 -0.29
CA ARG A 421 15.25 -12.09 0.53
C ARG A 421 15.77 -10.71 0.97
N ILE A 422 15.19 -9.63 0.46
CA ILE A 422 15.54 -8.27 0.88
C ILE A 422 14.83 -7.97 2.21
N PRO A 423 15.55 -7.53 3.25
CA PRO A 423 14.94 -7.18 4.53
C PRO A 423 13.83 -6.13 4.38
N GLY A 424 12.67 -6.39 4.99
CA GLY A 424 11.46 -5.58 4.86
C GLY A 424 10.66 -5.83 3.57
N LYS A 425 10.93 -6.93 2.84
CA LYS A 425 10.17 -7.42 1.67
C LYS A 425 9.77 -8.89 1.76
N GLU A 426 9.72 -9.44 2.96
CA GLU A 426 9.38 -10.84 3.23
C GLU A 426 7.96 -11.17 2.72
N GLU A 427 7.05 -10.19 2.71
CA GLU A 427 5.68 -10.28 2.18
C GLU A 427 5.61 -10.74 0.71
N PHE A 428 6.68 -10.62 -0.07
CA PHE A 428 6.70 -11.16 -1.44
C PHE A 428 6.53 -12.70 -1.46
N ALA A 429 6.91 -13.39 -0.38
CA ALA A 429 6.66 -14.81 -0.23
C ALA A 429 5.16 -15.16 -0.28
N GLU A 430 4.28 -14.27 0.21
CA GLU A 430 2.83 -14.48 0.16
C GLU A 430 2.26 -14.46 -1.25
N THR A 431 2.85 -13.65 -2.15
CA THR A 431 2.45 -13.64 -3.55
C THR A 431 2.83 -14.95 -4.24
N LEU A 432 4.00 -15.51 -3.89
CA LEU A 432 4.43 -16.81 -4.38
C LEU A 432 3.54 -17.94 -3.85
N ARG A 433 3.21 -17.93 -2.55
CA ARG A 433 2.26 -18.87 -1.94
C ARG A 433 0.89 -18.81 -2.62
N TYR A 434 0.40 -17.61 -2.92
CA TYR A 434 -0.85 -17.41 -3.68
C TYR A 434 -0.76 -18.06 -5.07
N PHE A 435 0.27 -17.74 -5.86
CA PHE A 435 0.39 -18.28 -7.22
C PHE A 435 0.59 -19.79 -7.21
N ASP A 436 1.46 -20.33 -6.35
CA ASP A 436 1.67 -21.77 -6.21
C ASP A 436 0.34 -22.50 -5.98
N ARG A 437 -0.42 -22.05 -4.98
CA ARG A 437 -1.71 -22.65 -4.65
C ARG A 437 -2.72 -22.52 -5.78
N ARG A 438 -2.85 -21.34 -6.37
CA ARG A 438 -3.86 -21.08 -7.40
C ARG A 438 -3.55 -21.80 -8.70
N LEU A 439 -2.30 -21.83 -9.15
CA LEU A 439 -1.88 -22.57 -10.36
C LEU A 439 -2.20 -24.06 -10.23
N GLN A 440 -1.92 -24.67 -9.08
CA GLN A 440 -2.31 -26.05 -8.79
C GLN A 440 -3.84 -26.23 -8.82
N LYS A 441 -4.58 -25.30 -8.19
CA LYS A 441 -6.05 -25.39 -8.07
C LYS A 441 -6.77 -25.30 -9.41
N VAL A 442 -6.28 -24.48 -10.33
CA VAL A 442 -6.86 -24.31 -11.67
C VAL A 442 -6.29 -25.30 -12.70
N GLY A 443 -5.36 -26.17 -12.28
CA GLY A 443 -4.84 -27.26 -13.12
C GLY A 443 -3.81 -26.83 -14.17
N VAL A 444 -3.03 -25.77 -13.93
CA VAL A 444 -1.90 -25.44 -14.81
C VAL A 444 -0.86 -26.57 -14.76
N SER A 445 -0.43 -27.06 -15.91
CA SER A 445 0.66 -28.04 -15.99
C SER A 445 1.99 -27.33 -15.75
N LEU A 446 2.56 -27.50 -14.56
CA LEU A 446 3.79 -26.85 -14.17
C LEU A 446 5.01 -27.74 -14.49
N GLN A 447 5.96 -27.21 -15.26
CA GLN A 447 7.17 -27.89 -15.72
C GLN A 447 8.41 -27.11 -15.23
N LEU A 448 8.81 -27.35 -13.98
CA LEU A 448 9.99 -26.74 -13.36
C LEU A 448 11.26 -27.54 -13.68
N GLY A 449 12.43 -26.90 -13.58
CA GLY A 449 13.71 -27.51 -13.96
C GLY A 449 13.83 -27.80 -15.46
N LYS A 450 12.96 -27.20 -16.28
CA LYS A 450 12.87 -27.43 -17.73
C LYS A 450 13.22 -26.15 -18.48
N GLU A 451 14.46 -26.08 -18.94
CA GLU A 451 14.84 -25.11 -19.97
C GLU A 451 14.23 -25.53 -21.31
N CYS A 452 13.60 -24.59 -22.01
CA CYS A 452 12.92 -24.82 -23.28
C CYS A 452 13.77 -24.31 -24.43
N SER A 453 13.78 -25.02 -25.57
CA SER A 453 14.29 -24.50 -26.84
C SER A 453 13.13 -24.07 -27.76
N ALA A 454 13.44 -23.24 -28.76
CA ALA A 454 12.44 -22.82 -29.75
C ALA A 454 11.89 -24.01 -30.55
N ASP A 455 12.75 -24.96 -30.92
CA ASP A 455 12.38 -26.16 -31.68
C ASP A 455 11.45 -27.07 -30.88
N GLU A 456 11.74 -27.30 -29.59
CA GLU A 456 10.89 -28.11 -28.70
C GLU A 456 9.49 -27.51 -28.58
N LEU A 457 9.40 -26.19 -28.38
CA LEU A 457 8.12 -25.47 -28.26
C LEU A 457 7.34 -25.47 -29.58
N ALA A 458 8.02 -25.31 -30.71
CA ALA A 458 7.40 -25.35 -32.03
C ALA A 458 6.86 -26.74 -32.39
N ALA A 459 7.57 -27.80 -32.00
CA ALA A 459 7.14 -29.18 -32.25
C ALA A 459 6.02 -29.67 -31.31
N ALA A 460 5.80 -29.01 -30.17
CA ALA A 460 4.87 -29.46 -29.12
C ALA A 460 3.38 -29.21 -29.43
N GLY A 461 3.06 -28.51 -30.52
CA GLY A 461 1.70 -28.27 -31.00
C GLY A 461 0.88 -27.35 -30.07
N PHE A 462 1.51 -26.31 -29.54
CA PHE A 462 0.81 -25.23 -28.83
C PHE A 462 0.18 -24.27 -29.84
N ASP A 463 -1.02 -23.78 -29.52
CA ASP A 463 -1.73 -22.79 -30.34
C ASP A 463 -1.12 -21.39 -30.16
N HIS A 464 -0.50 -21.14 -29.01
CA HIS A 464 0.17 -19.87 -28.69
C HIS A 464 1.29 -20.07 -27.68
N VAL A 465 2.40 -19.36 -27.87
CA VAL A 465 3.53 -19.32 -26.93
C VAL A 465 3.67 -17.92 -26.34
N VAL A 466 3.67 -17.83 -25.01
CA VAL A 466 3.89 -16.59 -24.26
C VAL A 466 5.28 -16.64 -23.65
N LEU A 467 6.18 -15.77 -24.12
CA LEU A 467 7.52 -15.62 -23.55
C LEU A 467 7.47 -14.62 -22.39
N ALA A 468 7.65 -15.16 -21.18
CA ALA A 468 7.78 -14.45 -19.92
C ALA A 468 9.17 -14.70 -19.29
N THR A 469 10.18 -14.88 -20.14
CA THR A 469 11.56 -15.33 -19.86
C THR A 469 12.40 -14.38 -19.01
N GLY A 470 11.83 -13.24 -18.61
CA GLY A 470 12.46 -12.30 -17.69
C GLY A 470 13.58 -11.49 -18.33
N ILE A 471 14.66 -11.30 -17.58
CA ILE A 471 15.75 -10.39 -17.91
C ILE A 471 17.10 -11.05 -17.70
N VAL A 472 18.15 -10.39 -18.18
CA VAL A 472 19.54 -10.62 -17.76
C VAL A 472 20.10 -9.36 -17.08
N PRO A 473 20.91 -9.49 -16.01
CA PRO A 473 21.64 -8.36 -15.44
C PRO A 473 22.51 -7.66 -16.50
N ARG A 474 22.47 -6.33 -16.55
CA ARG A 474 23.34 -5.56 -17.45
C ARG A 474 24.73 -5.39 -16.84
N TRP A 475 25.74 -5.72 -17.63
CA TRP A 475 27.14 -5.45 -17.30
C TRP A 475 27.59 -4.13 -17.93
N PRO A 476 28.04 -3.14 -17.13
CA PRO A 476 28.53 -1.89 -17.68
C PRO A 476 29.90 -2.08 -18.33
N ASP A 477 30.16 -1.34 -19.40
CA ASP A 477 31.48 -1.27 -20.04
C ASP A 477 32.44 -0.45 -19.16
N VAL A 478 33.14 -1.14 -18.26
CA VAL A 478 34.13 -0.58 -17.35
C VAL A 478 35.35 -1.51 -17.37
N PRO A 479 36.57 -1.00 -17.64
CA PRO A 479 37.78 -1.81 -17.57
C PRO A 479 37.90 -2.54 -16.22
N GLY A 480 38.14 -3.86 -16.26
CA GLY A 480 38.20 -4.70 -15.05
C GLY A 480 36.83 -5.17 -14.52
N ILE A 481 35.75 -5.08 -15.30
CA ILE A 481 34.43 -5.58 -14.88
C ILE A 481 34.41 -7.09 -14.55
N GLU A 482 35.36 -7.86 -15.07
CA GLU A 482 35.54 -9.30 -14.78
C GLU A 482 36.47 -9.58 -13.58
N HIS A 483 36.94 -8.54 -12.88
CA HIS A 483 37.82 -8.70 -11.73
C HIS A 483 37.15 -9.49 -10.59
N GLU A 484 37.92 -10.25 -9.82
CA GLU A 484 37.42 -11.06 -8.69
C GLU A 484 36.63 -10.28 -7.60
N LYS A 485 36.79 -8.95 -7.55
CA LYS A 485 36.07 -8.08 -6.63
C LYS A 485 34.64 -7.82 -7.07
N VAL A 486 34.32 -8.07 -8.34
CA VAL A 486 33.02 -7.79 -8.92
C VAL A 486 32.05 -8.93 -8.59
N ILE A 487 30.88 -8.57 -8.08
CA ILE A 487 29.79 -9.50 -7.76
C ILE A 487 28.51 -8.98 -8.42
N SER A 488 27.74 -9.86 -9.07
CA SER A 488 26.40 -9.49 -9.55
C SER A 488 25.43 -9.37 -8.37
N TYR A 489 24.41 -8.51 -8.47
CA TYR A 489 23.39 -8.45 -7.40
C TYR A 489 22.69 -9.80 -7.17
N VAL A 490 22.58 -10.63 -8.22
CA VAL A 490 21.97 -11.97 -8.14
C VAL A 490 22.85 -12.88 -7.28
N ASP A 491 24.14 -12.98 -7.57
CA ASP A 491 25.05 -13.85 -6.80
C ASP A 491 25.17 -13.44 -5.33
N LEU A 492 25.15 -12.12 -5.09
CA LEU A 492 25.16 -11.58 -3.74
C LEU A 492 23.89 -11.96 -2.96
N ILE A 493 22.71 -11.70 -3.54
CA ILE A 493 21.43 -11.95 -2.88
C ILE A 493 21.24 -13.45 -2.71
N GLU A 494 21.60 -14.26 -3.72
CA GLU A 494 21.47 -15.72 -3.66
C GLU A 494 22.41 -16.36 -2.63
N GLY A 495 23.52 -15.68 -2.31
CA GLY A 495 24.54 -16.15 -1.38
C GLY A 495 25.61 -17.00 -2.05
N TYR A 496 25.66 -17.04 -3.38
CA TYR A 496 26.76 -17.67 -4.12
C TYR A 496 28.10 -16.93 -3.88
N ARG A 497 28.03 -15.62 -3.63
CA ARG A 497 29.17 -14.81 -3.22
C ARG A 497 28.82 -13.89 -2.05
N VAL A 498 29.77 -13.69 -1.14
CA VAL A 498 29.61 -12.85 0.05
C VAL A 498 30.48 -11.61 -0.07
N ALA A 499 29.89 -10.43 0.14
CA ALA A 499 30.62 -9.18 0.16
C ALA A 499 31.37 -8.96 1.48
N GLY A 500 32.56 -8.35 1.38
CA GLY A 500 33.41 -7.93 2.49
C GLY A 500 32.86 -6.74 3.31
N GLU A 501 33.74 -6.01 3.98
CA GLU A 501 33.36 -4.92 4.89
C GLU A 501 33.14 -3.59 4.14
N ARG A 502 33.93 -3.34 3.09
CA ARG A 502 33.87 -2.11 2.27
C ARG A 502 33.33 -2.45 0.89
N VAL A 503 32.20 -1.87 0.52
CA VAL A 503 31.45 -2.27 -0.68
C VAL A 503 31.03 -1.06 -1.50
N ALA A 504 31.34 -1.04 -2.79
CA ALA A 504 30.76 -0.08 -3.73
C ALA A 504 29.64 -0.74 -4.53
N ILE A 505 28.52 -0.05 -4.71
CA ILE A 505 27.39 -0.47 -5.53
C ILE A 505 27.33 0.43 -6.76
N ILE A 506 27.46 -0.15 -7.95
CA ILE A 506 27.29 0.53 -9.23
C ILE A 506 25.81 0.46 -9.62
N GLY A 507 25.12 1.60 -9.56
CA GLY A 507 23.72 1.76 -9.94
C GLY A 507 22.81 1.93 -8.73
N ALA A 508 22.12 3.07 -8.67
CA ALA A 508 21.25 3.45 -7.55
C ALA A 508 19.76 3.50 -7.91
N GLY A 509 19.31 2.56 -8.76
CA GLY A 509 17.89 2.29 -8.99
C GLY A 509 17.27 1.45 -7.86
N GLY A 510 16.04 0.95 -8.05
CA GLY A 510 15.33 0.15 -7.04
C GLY A 510 16.16 -1.02 -6.49
N ILE A 511 16.80 -1.80 -7.38
CA ILE A 511 17.68 -2.93 -7.02
C ILE A 511 18.91 -2.44 -6.22
N GLY A 512 19.54 -1.33 -6.62
CA GLY A 512 20.70 -0.79 -5.89
C GLY A 512 20.35 -0.38 -4.45
N PHE A 513 19.17 0.19 -4.24
CA PHE A 513 18.65 0.48 -2.90
C PHE A 513 18.33 -0.80 -2.11
N ASP A 514 17.76 -1.81 -2.74
CA ASP A 514 17.50 -3.11 -2.11
C ASP A 514 18.79 -3.82 -1.69
N VAL A 515 19.83 -3.78 -2.54
CA VAL A 515 21.15 -4.33 -2.24
C VAL A 515 21.84 -3.55 -1.11
N ALA A 516 21.73 -2.21 -1.12
CA ALA A 516 22.26 -1.40 -0.02
C ALA A 516 21.55 -1.72 1.31
N GLU A 517 20.22 -1.95 1.27
CA GLU A 517 19.46 -2.40 2.44
C GLU A 517 19.95 -3.77 2.91
N PHE A 518 20.03 -4.75 2.01
CA PHE A 518 20.53 -6.10 2.29
C PHE A 518 21.93 -6.09 2.91
N LEU A 519 22.85 -5.27 2.38
CA LEU A 519 24.22 -5.20 2.86
C LEU A 519 24.37 -4.51 4.23
N THR A 520 23.45 -3.61 4.57
CA THR A 520 23.51 -2.79 5.79
C THR A 520 22.51 -3.19 6.86
N HIS A 521 21.65 -4.17 6.57
CA HIS A 521 20.71 -4.70 7.54
C HIS A 521 21.44 -5.27 8.76
N VAL A 522 20.94 -4.94 9.94
CA VAL A 522 21.48 -5.44 11.20
C VAL A 522 20.43 -6.36 11.81
N GLU A 523 20.80 -7.63 11.93
CA GLU A 523 20.10 -8.57 12.81
C GLU A 523 20.61 -8.37 14.24
N ASP A 524 19.67 -8.15 15.17
CA ASP A 524 19.90 -8.11 16.62
C ASP A 524 18.80 -8.90 17.34
N ASP A 525 18.93 -9.06 18.66
CA ASP A 525 18.09 -9.95 19.47
C ASP A 525 16.68 -9.41 19.77
N ARG A 526 16.33 -8.20 19.29
CA ARG A 526 15.04 -7.58 19.56
C ARG A 526 13.94 -8.18 18.68
N ASP A 527 12.71 -8.19 19.21
CA ASP A 527 11.53 -8.49 18.42
C ASP A 527 11.34 -7.48 17.27
N GLU A 528 10.70 -7.90 16.18
CA GLU A 528 10.50 -7.09 14.98
C GLU A 528 9.80 -5.75 15.29
N LEU A 529 8.78 -5.77 16.15
CA LEU A 529 8.05 -4.56 16.53
C LEU A 529 8.91 -3.63 17.40
N GLU A 530 9.63 -4.18 18.37
CA GLU A 530 10.53 -3.40 19.23
C GLU A 530 11.62 -2.72 18.41
N ARG A 531 12.25 -3.46 17.49
CA ARG A 531 13.26 -2.93 16.56
C ARG A 531 12.67 -1.82 15.70
N PHE A 532 11.49 -2.03 15.13
CA PHE A 532 10.79 -1.02 14.33
C PHE A 532 10.52 0.26 15.15
N GLN A 533 9.97 0.13 16.37
CA GLN A 533 9.69 1.27 17.24
C GLN A 533 10.97 2.02 17.64
N SER A 534 12.04 1.30 17.95
CA SER A 534 13.34 1.88 18.28
C SER A 534 13.94 2.65 17.09
N GLU A 535 14.01 2.03 15.91
CA GLU A 535 14.64 2.60 14.72
C GLU A 535 13.93 3.87 14.23
N TRP A 536 12.62 3.92 14.41
CA TRP A 536 11.77 5.03 14.00
C TRP A 536 11.43 6.02 15.11
N GLY A 537 11.78 5.73 16.36
CA GLY A 537 11.52 6.65 17.48
C GLY A 537 10.04 6.71 17.88
N ILE A 538 9.35 5.57 17.85
CA ILE A 538 7.98 5.44 18.35
C ILE A 538 8.04 5.11 19.84
N ASP A 539 7.32 5.87 20.65
CA ASP A 539 7.26 5.70 22.10
C ASP A 539 5.97 4.99 22.52
N PRO A 540 6.02 3.68 22.82
CA PRO A 540 4.84 2.93 23.25
C PRO A 540 4.31 3.37 24.60
N GLU A 541 5.10 4.08 25.41
CA GLU A 541 4.70 4.57 26.73
C GLU A 541 4.05 5.96 26.68
N PHE A 542 4.15 6.68 25.55
CA PHE A 542 3.70 8.07 25.41
C PHE A 542 4.37 9.03 26.43
N GLY A 543 5.66 8.84 26.70
CA GLY A 543 6.47 9.75 27.51
C GLY A 543 6.61 11.14 26.88
N ASN A 544 6.50 11.24 25.54
CA ASN A 544 6.38 12.53 24.84
C ASN A 544 5.12 12.60 23.96
N ARG A 545 4.70 13.84 23.67
CA ARG A 545 3.59 14.17 22.76
C ARG A 545 3.76 13.51 21.39
N GLY A 546 2.66 13.06 20.82
CA GLY A 546 2.63 12.38 19.52
C GLY A 546 3.17 10.94 19.53
N GLY A 547 3.51 10.40 20.71
CA GLY A 547 4.07 9.05 20.86
C GLY A 547 5.46 8.92 20.25
N LEU A 548 6.31 9.93 20.49
CA LEU A 548 7.66 10.03 19.94
C LEU A 548 8.74 9.86 21.01
N LYS A 549 9.86 9.25 20.63
CA LYS A 549 11.13 9.23 21.37
C LYS A 549 12.29 9.40 20.39
N PRO A 550 13.49 9.77 20.85
CA PRO A 550 14.66 9.79 19.98
C PRO A 550 14.85 8.42 19.31
N PRO A 551 15.00 8.36 17.96
CA PRO A 551 15.24 7.10 17.29
C PRO A 551 16.63 6.54 17.66
N SER A 552 16.71 5.23 17.84
CA SER A 552 17.96 4.52 18.10
C SER A 552 18.03 3.24 17.25
N GLY A 553 19.18 3.01 16.63
CA GLY A 553 19.44 1.85 15.78
C GLY A 553 20.90 1.43 15.88
N ALA A 554 21.17 0.17 15.56
CA ALA A 554 22.52 -0.33 15.51
C ALA A 554 23.27 0.26 14.30
N PRO A 555 24.57 0.59 14.43
CA PRO A 555 25.37 1.02 13.29
C PRO A 555 25.48 -0.13 12.28
N ALA A 556 25.50 0.19 10.99
CA ALA A 556 25.74 -0.80 9.96
C ALA A 556 27.14 -1.40 10.10
N ARG A 557 27.27 -2.72 9.90
CA ARG A 557 28.55 -3.43 9.99
C ARG A 557 29.48 -3.15 8.80
N ARG A 558 28.91 -2.72 7.67
CA ARG A 558 29.64 -2.47 6.41
C ARG A 558 29.69 -1.00 6.08
N GLN A 559 30.80 -0.57 5.46
CA GLN A 559 30.90 0.72 4.79
C GLN A 559 30.45 0.57 3.34
N VAL A 560 29.36 1.25 2.96
CA VAL A 560 28.74 1.10 1.64
C VAL A 560 28.72 2.42 0.88
N TRP A 561 29.18 2.40 -0.36
CA TRP A 561 29.00 3.48 -1.34
C TRP A 561 27.92 3.10 -2.34
N LEU A 562 26.89 3.93 -2.48
CA LEU A 562 25.83 3.77 -3.48
C LEU A 562 26.01 4.81 -4.58
N LEU A 563 26.43 4.35 -5.77
CA LEU A 563 26.93 5.21 -6.83
C LEU A 563 25.97 5.26 -8.02
N GLN A 564 25.83 6.43 -8.64
CA GLN A 564 25.14 6.56 -9.93
C GLN A 564 25.82 7.60 -10.84
N ARG A 565 25.70 7.37 -12.17
CA ARG A 565 26.17 8.32 -13.20
C ARG A 565 25.32 9.59 -13.29
N LYS A 566 24.00 9.47 -13.06
CA LYS A 566 23.08 10.61 -13.13
C LYS A 566 23.49 11.66 -12.10
N ALA A 567 23.54 12.93 -12.49
CA ALA A 567 23.85 14.05 -11.61
C ALA A 567 22.71 14.41 -10.64
N ALA A 568 21.48 13.98 -10.94
CA ALA A 568 20.34 14.08 -10.02
C ALA A 568 20.65 13.42 -8.68
N LYS A 569 19.93 13.80 -7.62
CA LYS A 569 20.18 13.26 -6.30
C LYS A 569 19.83 11.77 -6.25
N VAL A 570 20.65 11.02 -5.52
CA VAL A 570 20.50 9.56 -5.41
C VAL A 570 19.14 9.21 -4.79
N GLY A 571 18.40 8.38 -5.50
CA GLY A 571 17.05 7.95 -5.10
C GLY A 571 15.92 8.93 -5.43
N ASP A 572 16.15 9.97 -6.22
CA ASP A 572 15.09 10.89 -6.68
C ASP A 572 14.01 10.19 -7.50
N GLY A 573 14.37 9.16 -8.27
CA GLY A 573 13.44 8.35 -9.06
C GLY A 573 12.80 7.17 -8.32
N LEU A 574 12.96 7.08 -6.99
CA LEU A 574 12.26 6.07 -6.20
C LEU A 574 10.79 6.42 -6.05
N ALA A 575 9.98 5.40 -5.73
CA ALA A 575 8.54 5.53 -5.57
C ALA A 575 8.13 6.62 -4.56
N LYS A 576 7.05 7.34 -4.86
CA LYS A 576 6.65 8.58 -4.19
C LYS A 576 6.48 8.41 -2.67
N THR A 577 5.79 7.36 -2.24
CA THR A 577 5.41 7.15 -0.84
C THR A 577 6.40 6.30 -0.04
N THR A 578 7.32 5.57 -0.70
CA THR A 578 8.27 4.67 -0.01
C THR A 578 9.74 5.04 -0.21
N GLY A 579 10.07 5.81 -1.25
CA GLY A 579 11.45 6.18 -1.57
C GLY A 579 12.11 7.03 -0.48
N TRP A 580 11.35 7.88 0.20
CA TRP A 580 11.88 8.65 1.33
C TRP A 580 12.26 7.75 2.51
N ILE A 581 11.52 6.67 2.75
CA ILE A 581 11.77 5.73 3.85
C ILE A 581 13.13 5.07 3.65
N ARG A 582 13.37 4.53 2.44
CA ARG A 582 14.65 3.89 2.07
C ARG A 582 15.82 4.85 2.14
N ARG A 583 15.67 6.07 1.61
CA ARG A 583 16.73 7.09 1.69
C ARG A 583 17.07 7.46 3.13
N THR A 584 16.07 7.64 3.99
CA THR A 584 16.27 7.94 5.41
C THR A 584 16.98 6.80 6.11
N LEU A 585 16.57 5.57 5.87
CA LEU A 585 17.15 4.39 6.51
C LEU A 585 18.63 4.19 6.14
N LEU A 586 18.94 4.19 4.84
CA LEU A 586 20.32 4.04 4.39
C LEU A 586 21.23 5.19 4.86
N LYS A 587 20.69 6.42 4.96
CA LYS A 587 21.43 7.55 5.56
C LYS A 587 21.71 7.35 7.05
N LYS A 588 20.72 6.90 7.83
CA LYS A 588 20.91 6.55 9.26
C LYS A 588 21.99 5.49 9.45
N ARG A 589 22.10 4.57 8.48
CA ARG A 589 23.11 3.50 8.44
C ARG A 589 24.46 3.92 7.86
N GLY A 590 24.64 5.19 7.52
CA GLY A 590 25.93 5.72 7.05
C GLY A 590 26.29 5.40 5.60
N VAL A 591 25.34 4.97 4.78
CA VAL A 591 25.58 4.71 3.35
C VAL A 591 25.96 6.01 2.63
N GLN A 592 27.10 6.00 1.95
CA GLN A 592 27.60 7.13 1.17
C GLN A 592 26.95 7.12 -0.22
N MET A 593 25.97 7.99 -0.43
CA MET A 593 25.27 8.12 -1.71
C MET A 593 25.96 9.16 -2.60
N VAL A 594 26.48 8.74 -3.76
CA VAL A 594 27.25 9.60 -4.66
C VAL A 594 26.62 9.61 -6.06
N SER A 595 26.29 10.81 -6.55
CA SER A 595 25.76 11.06 -7.90
C SER A 595 26.82 11.65 -8.83
N GLY A 596 26.57 11.67 -10.14
CA GLY A 596 27.49 12.27 -11.11
C GLY A 596 28.81 11.51 -11.29
N VAL A 597 28.83 10.22 -10.94
CA VAL A 597 30.06 9.40 -10.94
C VAL A 597 30.39 8.93 -12.36
N THR A 598 31.67 9.04 -12.75
CA THR A 598 32.22 8.31 -13.89
C THR A 598 33.07 7.15 -13.37
N TYR A 599 32.88 5.94 -13.90
CA TYR A 599 33.66 4.76 -13.51
C TYR A 599 34.84 4.61 -14.48
N GLU A 600 36.07 4.62 -13.97
CA GLU A 600 37.28 4.55 -14.81
C GLU A 600 37.77 3.11 -14.99
N ARG A 601 37.93 2.36 -13.88
CA ARG A 601 38.32 0.94 -13.89
C ARG A 601 38.14 0.28 -12.52
N ILE A 602 38.25 -1.03 -12.49
CA ILE A 602 38.27 -1.88 -11.29
C ILE A 602 39.58 -2.68 -11.28
N ASP A 603 40.35 -2.60 -10.21
CA ASP A 603 41.60 -3.35 -10.01
C ASP A 603 41.79 -3.77 -8.53
N ASP A 604 42.96 -4.34 -8.20
CA ASP A 604 43.27 -4.82 -6.85
C ASP A 604 43.14 -3.73 -5.77
N ALA A 605 43.36 -2.47 -6.13
CA ALA A 605 43.24 -1.34 -5.21
C ALA A 605 41.76 -0.96 -4.94
N GLY A 606 40.83 -1.32 -5.83
CA GLY A 606 39.39 -1.09 -5.66
C GLY A 606 38.71 -0.51 -6.90
N LEU A 607 37.70 0.34 -6.67
CA LEU A 607 36.93 0.99 -7.73
C LEU A 607 37.43 2.43 -7.94
N HIS A 608 37.94 2.70 -9.14
CA HIS A 608 38.43 4.02 -9.52
C HIS A 608 37.33 4.82 -10.20
N ILE A 609 37.08 6.02 -9.67
CA ILE A 609 35.98 6.88 -10.09
C ILE A 609 36.44 8.32 -10.26
N VAL A 610 35.68 9.07 -11.05
CA VAL A 610 35.75 10.53 -11.11
C VAL A 610 34.44 11.12 -10.60
N VAL A 611 34.55 12.06 -9.68
CA VAL A 611 33.41 12.85 -9.15
C VAL A 611 33.82 14.32 -9.19
N ASP A 612 33.02 15.16 -9.83
CA ASP A 612 33.30 16.59 -10.01
C ASP A 612 34.70 16.87 -10.60
N GLY A 613 35.12 16.04 -11.56
CA GLY A 613 36.44 16.15 -12.22
C GLY A 613 37.63 15.71 -11.36
N ARG A 614 37.41 15.19 -10.14
CA ARG A 614 38.46 14.68 -9.25
C ARG A 614 38.49 13.16 -9.28
N GLN A 615 39.65 12.60 -9.57
CA GLN A 615 39.90 11.16 -9.48
C GLN A 615 39.96 10.70 -8.02
N GLN A 616 39.35 9.55 -7.75
CA GLN A 616 39.30 8.90 -6.44
C GLN A 616 39.39 7.39 -6.64
N CYS A 617 40.13 6.69 -5.76
CA CYS A 617 40.05 5.24 -5.63
C CYS A 617 39.26 4.92 -4.37
N LEU A 618 38.13 4.24 -4.52
CA LEU A 618 37.39 3.67 -3.39
C LEU A 618 38.05 2.33 -3.04
N PRO A 619 38.71 2.20 -1.87
CA PRO A 619 39.41 0.99 -1.50
C PRO A 619 38.39 -0.04 -0.99
N VAL A 620 37.68 -0.66 -1.92
CA VAL A 620 36.61 -1.61 -1.61
C VAL A 620 37.08 -3.04 -1.71
N ASP A 621 36.52 -3.88 -0.85
CA ASP A 621 36.76 -5.31 -0.91
C ASP A 621 35.98 -5.90 -2.09
N HIS A 622 34.79 -5.36 -2.38
CA HIS A 622 33.93 -5.80 -3.48
C HIS A 622 33.16 -4.65 -4.15
N VAL A 623 32.81 -4.86 -5.42
CA VAL A 623 31.97 -3.99 -6.25
C VAL A 623 30.72 -4.77 -6.67
N ILE A 624 29.54 -4.31 -6.27
CA ILE A 624 28.26 -4.93 -6.62
C ILE A 624 27.65 -4.23 -7.83
N VAL A 625 27.38 -4.98 -8.89
CA VAL A 625 26.81 -4.41 -10.13
C VAL A 625 25.29 -4.46 -10.06
N CYS A 626 24.66 -3.29 -9.93
CA CYS A 626 23.22 -3.04 -9.99
C CYS A 626 22.88 -2.12 -11.17
N ALA A 627 23.56 -2.30 -12.29
CA ALA A 627 23.62 -1.33 -13.38
C ALA A 627 22.41 -1.38 -14.33
N GLY A 628 21.33 -2.07 -14.00
CA GLY A 628 20.14 -2.23 -14.86
C GLY A 628 19.99 -3.65 -15.40
N GLN A 629 19.04 -3.81 -16.32
CA GLN A 629 18.59 -5.11 -16.81
C GLN A 629 18.29 -5.02 -18.31
N GLU A 630 18.42 -6.14 -19.02
CA GLU A 630 18.12 -6.27 -20.45
C GLU A 630 17.11 -7.40 -20.70
N PRO A 631 16.22 -7.29 -21.72
CA PRO A 631 15.24 -8.33 -22.00
C PRO A 631 15.90 -9.65 -22.43
N ARG A 632 15.41 -10.80 -21.92
CA ARG A 632 15.86 -12.12 -22.38
C ARG A 632 14.91 -12.66 -23.47
N ARG A 633 15.33 -12.65 -24.74
CA ARG A 633 14.48 -12.95 -25.92
C ARG A 633 14.98 -14.05 -26.85
N GLU A 634 15.91 -14.88 -26.38
CA GLU A 634 16.62 -15.89 -27.21
C GLU A 634 15.69 -16.85 -27.97
N LEU A 635 14.49 -17.13 -27.46
CA LEU A 635 13.52 -18.04 -28.08
C LEU A 635 12.65 -17.38 -29.16
N GLU A 636 12.59 -16.05 -29.22
CA GLU A 636 11.60 -15.33 -30.03
C GLU A 636 11.80 -15.56 -31.53
N GLU A 637 13.02 -15.40 -32.03
CA GLU A 637 13.32 -15.48 -33.47
C GLU A 637 13.01 -16.88 -34.03
N GLY A 638 13.44 -17.94 -33.32
CA GLY A 638 13.18 -19.33 -33.71
C GLY A 638 11.69 -19.67 -33.75
N LEU A 639 10.92 -19.21 -32.75
CA LEU A 639 9.46 -19.42 -32.73
C LEU A 639 8.75 -18.70 -33.88
N ARG A 640 9.17 -17.45 -34.18
CA ARG A 640 8.64 -16.70 -35.32
C ARG A 640 8.99 -17.36 -36.66
N ALA A 641 10.22 -17.85 -36.81
CA ALA A 641 10.65 -18.57 -38.00
C ALA A 641 9.85 -19.88 -38.22
N ALA A 642 9.45 -20.55 -37.13
CA ALA A 642 8.59 -21.72 -37.15
C ALA A 642 7.08 -21.39 -37.30
N ALA A 643 6.72 -20.12 -37.51
CA ALA A 643 5.35 -19.62 -37.63
C ALA A 643 4.43 -19.92 -36.42
N VAL A 644 5.01 -20.05 -35.22
CA VAL A 644 4.26 -20.22 -33.97
C VAL A 644 3.78 -18.85 -33.49
N PRO A 645 2.47 -18.65 -33.19
CA PRO A 645 1.99 -17.42 -32.59
C PRO A 645 2.69 -17.13 -31.26
N VAL A 646 3.34 -15.97 -31.16
CA VAL A 646 4.18 -15.62 -30.00
C VAL A 646 3.86 -14.24 -29.45
N SER A 647 3.88 -14.10 -28.12
CA SER A 647 3.76 -12.82 -27.42
C SER A 647 4.83 -12.68 -26.34
N LEU A 648 5.33 -11.46 -26.15
CA LEU A 648 6.28 -11.12 -25.09
C LEU A 648 5.53 -10.43 -23.95
N ILE A 649 5.85 -10.77 -22.71
CA ILE A 649 5.34 -10.08 -21.52
C ILE A 649 6.42 -9.88 -20.45
N GLY A 650 6.22 -8.87 -19.60
CA GLY A 650 7.12 -8.56 -18.51
C GLY A 650 8.51 -8.16 -19.01
N GLY A 651 9.55 -8.70 -18.37
CA GLY A 651 10.93 -8.34 -18.69
C GLY A 651 11.42 -8.81 -20.04
N ALA A 652 10.81 -9.85 -20.59
CA ALA A 652 11.10 -10.30 -21.94
C ALA A 652 10.64 -9.27 -22.98
N ASP A 653 9.58 -8.52 -22.67
CA ASP A 653 9.11 -7.40 -23.51
C ASP A 653 9.94 -6.13 -23.23
N VAL A 654 9.90 -5.57 -22.03
CA VAL A 654 10.66 -4.36 -21.71
C VAL A 654 11.32 -4.51 -20.35
N ALA A 655 12.65 -4.34 -20.30
CA ALA A 655 13.42 -4.40 -19.06
C ALA A 655 13.68 -3.02 -18.44
N ASN A 656 13.67 -1.95 -19.24
CA ASN A 656 13.89 -0.60 -18.73
C ASN A 656 12.71 -0.14 -17.87
N GLU A 657 12.98 0.26 -16.63
CA GLU A 657 11.97 0.69 -15.65
C GLU A 657 10.84 -0.33 -15.42
N LEU A 658 11.09 -1.61 -15.73
CA LEU A 658 10.13 -2.66 -15.44
C LEU A 658 10.05 -2.90 -13.93
N ASP A 659 8.82 -2.89 -13.44
CA ASP A 659 8.49 -3.39 -12.12
C ASP A 659 7.47 -4.54 -12.21
N ALA A 660 7.22 -5.18 -11.08
CA ALA A 660 6.27 -6.28 -11.01
C ALA A 660 4.82 -5.83 -11.26
N LYS A 661 4.51 -4.56 -11.02
CA LYS A 661 3.21 -3.95 -11.31
C LYS A 661 2.92 -4.03 -12.81
N ARG A 662 3.86 -3.62 -13.67
CA ARG A 662 3.73 -3.78 -15.12
C ARG A 662 3.73 -5.25 -15.54
N ALA A 663 4.61 -6.06 -14.97
CA ALA A 663 4.72 -7.48 -15.34
C ALA A 663 3.39 -8.25 -15.13
N ILE A 664 2.77 -8.09 -13.97
CA ILE A 664 1.51 -8.76 -13.63
C ILE A 664 0.33 -8.18 -14.44
N ASP A 665 0.23 -6.85 -14.60
CA ASP A 665 -0.82 -6.21 -15.42
C ASP A 665 -0.75 -6.68 -16.87
N GLN A 666 0.45 -6.69 -17.47
CA GLN A 666 0.64 -7.13 -18.86
C GLN A 666 0.29 -8.61 -19.04
N GLY A 667 0.74 -9.50 -18.14
CA GLY A 667 0.41 -10.92 -18.19
C GLY A 667 -1.09 -11.18 -18.06
N THR A 668 -1.75 -10.49 -17.12
CA THR A 668 -3.20 -10.59 -16.90
C THR A 668 -4.00 -10.10 -18.11
N ARG A 669 -3.60 -8.95 -18.69
CA ARG A 669 -4.28 -8.36 -19.86
C ARG A 669 -4.13 -9.21 -21.11
N LEU A 670 -2.92 -9.73 -21.37
CA LEU A 670 -2.72 -10.64 -22.49
C LEU A 670 -3.64 -11.85 -22.35
N ALA A 671 -3.63 -12.51 -21.18
CA ALA A 671 -4.46 -13.68 -20.93
C ALA A 671 -5.96 -13.38 -21.09
N ALA A 672 -6.44 -12.20 -20.70
CA ALA A 672 -7.83 -11.77 -20.90
C ALA A 672 -8.25 -11.69 -22.39
N THR A 673 -7.29 -11.59 -23.31
CA THR A 673 -7.54 -11.53 -24.76
C THR A 673 -7.33 -12.85 -25.51
N LEU A 674 -6.76 -13.88 -24.87
CA LEU A 674 -6.44 -15.16 -25.52
C LEU A 674 -7.66 -16.01 -25.85
#